data_AF-A0AA39H9Q6-F1
#
_entry.id   AF-A0AA39H9Q6-F1
#
_cell.length_a   1.000
_cell.length_b   1.000
_cell.length_c   1.000
_cell.angle_alpha   90.00
_cell.angle_beta   90.00
_cell.angle_gamma   90.00
#
_symmetry.space_group_name_H-M   'P 1'
#
loop_
_entity.id
_entity.type
_entity.pdbx_description
1 polymer ?
#
loop_
_entity_poly.entity_id
_entity_poly.type
_entity_poly.pdbx_seq_one_letter_code
_entity_poly.pdbx_strand_id
1 'polypeptide(L)'
;MGNTNAEYNAVTNFDTSKNVADSPITIDWLLRNLHLSDPFFTKLNKYAAVSDVTAEDISDGKGFISKVYKVDICLNNSKEPYEVILKVPGVESFNAAYQNDHVQENGTIMNDKIVAVLHNTECDFYSSFAPHLDIPLVKIYKIQKRTIDEHPGALLMESMVAKGGSYSLSTGANIHQIFEVIKHICSFQAYMLSLPAEKWIGKYNFDVFGSFSKDDMFGPFFEKLKILKPGMFDEGIKEFDKYRMKTKFMKYIMIEIYKDLDLPAVLCHGDFWNNNVLWKIDSNGLLTNEIAAIIDWQALHEGCLTDDLSRFMCVCTDGDLRREYENEILQYYYDTITNDLKKDVTFKVEQVRKAYEANFIQQAMICMFAGPFLFNCDSLTGDEKQIGLFTYWSLGTSSSHHVLSLSCPISVNATFANYRLNYKLAGEFDAVRCEGKKLFIFVITTVSSYDQRDVIRQTWASNKHTRHAVVTFIVGQPKTRIHEELLIHESDTYGDIVVTSIPDSYNFTAFKVHAGYYLHNTYCPHVPFVLRADDDIVALPDRFVHFINSGFFGNDEKAIYGILVKNSKPVRDPNHKWYIPMDYYNQSAFPTYVNGPAYLMTAKSTEAILEKTPETTFFWIEDVLFTGLMAEKTGVKLVESLGIFKFYCNERDKSDRSAFDNWDHEGYCMRQASSCDKSGVPHVTLISHAPDFPRPNVERAYNDMMMIQCPATLLFHLCFLIDLAVMEGAREQSCLYHVSAELNTSSKVADSSFTTDWLLSNLHLFDPQFSKINELGTVTKITAVDISDGKGFISKVYKVDLNFEHTNDPYEVILKVPGVDSFNNAYQDEKDRKQNVNVMTERFFSTLHNRECDFYLNFASHLDIPLAKIYKVQKWVLGKQPGALMMESMLGKGDSYPLPDGANIQQIFEVVKHICSFQKYGLSLPTEQWSGKYSYKVFDYFARNNINAPFFEKLKMLKPGVFDEGIKVLEKYRLNKKFMNYVMIDIHKDLGLPAVLCHGDFWNNNILWKRDSSAFLSNEIAAIIDWQGFHEGCLTTDLSRFLCICTDGDVRREYEDQVLQYYYDTMAQHLKENGKHAVFSIDAVRKAYMANFIQQATVCMIAGPFLYNCDNLTGDEKEIKQAELEKLLLRGQMSMEDALVYLKELAEEILALGDDEDSVTN
;
A
#
# COMPACT_ATOMS: atom_id res chain seq x y z
N MET A 1 -22.81 14.63 52.78
CA MET A 1 -23.97 15.54 52.55
C MET A 1 -23.46 16.79 51.85
N GLY A 2 -23.98 17.05 50.64
CA GLY A 2 -23.57 18.11 49.73
C GLY A 2 -24.16 17.79 48.36
N ASN A 3 -25.43 18.15 48.18
CA ASN A 3 -26.31 17.78 47.09
C ASN A 3 -26.03 18.69 45.88
N THR A 4 -25.53 18.15 44.76
CA THR A 4 -25.68 18.75 43.42
C THR A 4 -26.00 17.62 42.44
N ASN A 5 -27.29 17.31 42.32
CA ASN A 5 -27.84 16.55 41.20
C ASN A 5 -27.61 17.35 39.92
N ALA A 6 -26.50 17.13 39.23
CA ALA A 6 -26.40 17.38 37.80
C ALA A 6 -27.02 16.16 37.11
N GLU A 7 -28.34 16.19 36.92
CA GLU A 7 -29.04 15.19 36.10
C GLU A 7 -28.59 15.39 34.65
N TYR A 8 -27.94 14.37 34.06
CA TYR A 8 -27.83 14.27 32.61
C TYR A 8 -29.24 14.03 32.04
N ASN A 9 -29.52 14.49 30.82
CA ASN A 9 -30.85 14.32 30.20
C ASN A 9 -31.28 12.84 30.18
N ALA A 10 -32.60 12.61 30.16
CA ALA A 10 -33.22 11.29 30.24
C ALA A 10 -32.64 10.30 29.22
N VAL A 11 -32.13 9.17 29.70
CA VAL A 11 -31.81 7.98 28.90
C VAL A 11 -33.11 7.42 28.33
N THR A 12 -33.11 7.08 27.04
CA THR A 12 -34.28 6.46 26.41
C THR A 12 -34.06 4.96 26.26
N ASN A 13 -34.91 4.15 26.87
CA ASN A 13 -35.12 2.72 26.54
C ASN A 13 -34.02 1.70 26.90
N PHE A 14 -33.08 1.96 27.82
CA PHE A 14 -32.22 0.91 28.37
C PHE A 14 -31.79 1.14 29.83
N ASP A 15 -31.38 0.06 30.50
CA ASP A 15 -31.06 0.02 31.93
C ASP A 15 -29.59 0.40 32.20
N THR A 16 -29.37 1.59 32.78
CA THR A 16 -28.03 2.11 33.10
C THR A 16 -27.40 1.47 34.34
N SER A 17 -28.14 0.65 35.09
CA SER A 17 -27.58 -0.13 36.20
C SER A 17 -26.78 -1.34 35.75
N LYS A 18 -26.89 -1.71 34.45
CA LYS A 18 -26.06 -2.76 33.84
C LYS A 18 -24.59 -2.36 33.78
N ASN A 19 -23.75 -3.38 33.76
CA ASN A 19 -22.32 -3.25 33.56
C ASN A 19 -21.98 -2.96 32.10
N VAL A 20 -20.86 -2.28 31.88
CA VAL A 20 -20.23 -2.12 30.57
C VAL A 20 -19.58 -3.46 30.19
N ALA A 21 -20.13 -4.17 29.20
CA ALA A 21 -19.73 -5.54 28.84
C ALA A 21 -19.69 -6.48 30.06
N ASP A 22 -18.62 -7.26 30.23
CA ASP A 22 -18.35 -8.13 31.39
C ASP A 22 -17.58 -7.41 32.52
N SER A 23 -17.38 -6.09 32.43
CA SER A 23 -16.66 -5.33 33.45
C SER A 23 -17.48 -5.15 34.75
N PRO A 24 -16.84 -4.81 35.88
CA PRO A 24 -17.52 -4.43 37.12
C PRO A 24 -18.01 -2.97 37.15
N ILE A 25 -17.87 -2.22 36.05
CA ILE A 25 -18.22 -0.79 35.97
C ILE A 25 -19.59 -0.63 35.33
N THR A 26 -20.48 0.14 35.97
CA THR A 26 -21.84 0.38 35.46
C THR A 26 -21.87 1.46 34.38
N ILE A 27 -22.84 1.37 33.48
CA ILE A 27 -23.08 2.39 32.46
C ILE A 27 -23.39 3.75 33.11
N ASP A 28 -24.16 3.78 34.21
CA ASP A 28 -24.41 5.01 34.97
C ASP A 28 -23.13 5.67 35.50
N TRP A 29 -22.17 4.89 35.99
CA TRP A 29 -20.87 5.42 36.42
C TRP A 29 -20.14 6.07 35.25
N LEU A 30 -20.10 5.41 34.09
CA LEU A 30 -19.42 5.90 32.89
C LEU A 30 -20.04 7.21 32.39
N LEU A 31 -21.36 7.25 32.17
CA LEU A 31 -22.07 8.43 31.66
C LEU A 31 -21.99 9.62 32.61
N ARG A 32 -22.15 9.39 33.92
CA ARG A 32 -22.06 10.45 34.94
C ARG A 32 -20.67 11.08 34.93
N ASN A 33 -19.61 10.27 34.90
CA ASN A 33 -18.25 10.81 34.94
C ASN A 33 -17.88 11.54 33.64
N LEU A 34 -18.34 11.10 32.47
CA LEU A 34 -18.17 11.87 31.22
C LEU A 34 -18.90 13.20 31.26
N HIS A 35 -20.15 13.22 31.73
CA HIS A 35 -20.92 14.46 31.85
C HIS A 35 -20.27 15.50 32.76
N LEU A 36 -19.49 15.06 33.77
CA LEU A 36 -18.78 15.94 34.67
C LEU A 36 -17.40 16.39 34.15
N SER A 37 -16.77 15.61 33.28
CA SER A 37 -15.36 15.78 32.90
C SER A 37 -15.13 16.24 31.47
N ASP A 38 -16.09 16.01 30.56
CA ASP A 38 -15.96 16.41 29.16
C ASP A 38 -17.05 17.41 28.74
N PRO A 39 -16.72 18.72 28.64
CA PRO A 39 -17.68 19.75 28.26
C PRO A 39 -18.36 19.50 26.91
N PHE A 40 -17.67 18.83 25.98
CA PHE A 40 -18.21 18.49 24.67
C PHE A 40 -19.30 17.41 24.80
N PHE A 41 -19.04 16.32 25.53
CA PHE A 41 -20.06 15.33 25.87
C PHE A 41 -21.22 15.93 26.67
N THR A 42 -20.96 16.78 27.66
CA THR A 42 -22.01 17.51 28.41
C THR A 42 -22.91 18.31 27.47
N LYS A 43 -22.31 19.00 26.51
CA LYS A 43 -23.03 19.77 25.50
C LYS A 43 -23.84 18.86 24.59
N LEU A 44 -23.25 17.78 24.06
CA LEU A 44 -23.95 16.79 23.22
C LEU A 44 -25.16 16.19 23.92
N ASN A 45 -24.98 15.70 25.14
CA ASN A 45 -26.03 15.09 25.97
C ASN A 45 -27.18 16.06 26.29
N LYS A 46 -26.90 17.37 26.30
CA LYS A 46 -27.95 18.40 26.43
C LYS A 46 -28.89 18.46 25.22
N TYR A 47 -28.40 18.17 24.03
CA TYR A 47 -29.17 18.25 22.78
C TYR A 47 -29.72 16.90 22.31
N ALA A 48 -29.09 15.80 22.73
CA ALA A 48 -29.40 14.44 22.32
C ALA A 48 -29.32 13.49 23.52
N ALA A 49 -30.42 12.79 23.83
CA ALA A 49 -30.44 11.79 24.88
C ALA A 49 -29.62 10.55 24.49
N VAL A 50 -28.93 9.92 25.45
CA VAL A 50 -28.22 8.65 25.20
C VAL A 50 -29.25 7.56 24.90
N SER A 51 -29.08 6.87 23.77
CA SER A 51 -29.99 5.86 23.23
C SER A 51 -29.49 4.43 23.41
N ASP A 52 -28.17 4.23 23.42
CA ASP A 52 -27.54 2.94 23.69
C ASP A 52 -26.08 3.12 24.14
N VAL A 53 -25.51 2.12 24.79
CA VAL A 53 -24.08 2.04 25.12
C VAL A 53 -23.59 0.63 24.81
N THR A 54 -22.72 0.51 23.83
CA THR A 54 -22.08 -0.76 23.46
C THR A 54 -20.61 -0.75 23.84
N ALA A 55 -20.08 -1.91 24.22
CA ALA A 55 -18.68 -2.05 24.54
C ALA A 55 -18.11 -3.36 24.03
N GLU A 56 -16.87 -3.30 23.57
CA GLU A 56 -16.09 -4.41 23.02
C GLU A 56 -14.77 -4.51 23.81
N ASP A 57 -14.41 -5.72 24.27
CA ASP A 57 -13.09 -5.97 24.85
C ASP A 57 -12.05 -5.99 23.72
N ILE A 58 -11.21 -4.97 23.70
CA ILE A 58 -10.13 -4.79 22.71
C ILE A 58 -8.77 -5.25 23.24
N SER A 59 -8.75 -6.02 24.33
CA SER A 59 -7.54 -6.66 24.84
C SER A 59 -7.35 -8.10 24.35
N ASP A 60 -8.32 -8.65 23.61
CA ASP A 60 -8.33 -9.98 22.94
C ASP A 60 -7.87 -11.15 23.86
N GLY A 61 -8.15 -11.05 25.17
CA GLY A 61 -7.68 -12.00 26.19
C GLY A 61 -6.17 -11.97 26.48
N LYS A 62 -5.41 -11.08 25.84
CA LYS A 62 -3.94 -10.92 25.96
C LYS A 62 -3.52 -9.74 26.83
N GLY A 63 -4.48 -8.96 27.36
CA GLY A 63 -4.19 -7.85 28.28
C GLY A 63 -3.44 -8.33 29.53
N PHE A 64 -2.19 -7.90 29.70
CA PHE A 64 -1.31 -8.40 30.77
C PHE A 64 -1.89 -8.10 32.17
N ILE A 65 -2.45 -6.91 32.41
CA ILE A 65 -2.83 -6.45 33.78
C ILE A 65 -4.23 -5.81 33.82
N SER A 66 -4.83 -5.58 32.64
CA SER A 66 -6.13 -4.91 32.51
C SER A 66 -6.87 -5.44 31.30
N LYS A 67 -8.21 -5.50 31.41
CA LYS A 67 -9.09 -5.55 30.24
C LYS A 67 -9.32 -4.12 29.76
N VAL A 68 -9.30 -3.93 28.45
CA VAL A 68 -9.47 -2.63 27.82
C VAL A 68 -10.71 -2.70 26.96
N TYR A 69 -11.70 -1.87 27.27
CA TYR A 69 -12.95 -1.83 26.53
C TYR A 69 -13.01 -0.59 25.66
N LYS A 70 -13.28 -0.76 24.36
CA LYS A 70 -13.79 0.34 23.54
C LYS A 70 -15.28 0.49 23.83
N VAL A 71 -15.70 1.69 24.23
CA VAL A 71 -17.08 1.98 24.59
C VAL A 71 -17.65 3.02 23.63
N ASP A 72 -18.70 2.65 22.91
CA ASP A 72 -19.43 3.49 21.97
C ASP A 72 -20.73 3.97 22.63
N ILE A 73 -20.88 5.28 22.81
CA ILE A 73 -22.06 5.91 23.42
C ILE A 73 -22.92 6.52 22.33
N CYS A 74 -24.06 5.89 22.04
CA CYS A 74 -24.98 6.35 21.02
C CYS A 74 -25.89 7.45 21.57
N LEU A 75 -25.98 8.59 20.88
CA LEU A 75 -26.93 9.66 21.22
C LEU A 75 -28.03 9.77 20.16
N ASN A 76 -29.27 9.99 20.59
CA ASN A 76 -30.42 10.20 19.72
C ASN A 76 -30.17 11.36 18.74
N ASN A 77 -30.32 11.13 17.44
CA ASN A 77 -30.05 12.09 16.38
C ASN A 77 -28.55 12.43 16.17
N SER A 78 -27.62 11.69 16.77
CA SER A 78 -26.20 11.70 16.37
C SER A 78 -25.96 10.62 15.31
N LYS A 79 -25.22 10.94 14.24
CA LYS A 79 -24.77 9.93 13.27
C LYS A 79 -23.67 9.08 13.90
N GLU A 80 -22.66 9.71 14.49
CA GLU A 80 -21.52 9.03 15.11
C GLU A 80 -21.71 8.78 16.62
N PRO A 81 -21.24 7.64 17.15
CA PRO A 81 -21.15 7.39 18.58
C PRO A 81 -20.05 8.25 19.20
N TYR A 82 -20.26 8.65 20.45
CA TYR A 82 -19.19 9.25 21.24
C TYR A 82 -18.32 8.13 21.83
N GLU A 83 -17.10 7.99 21.30
CA GLU A 83 -16.19 6.89 21.65
C GLU A 83 -15.28 7.23 22.83
N VAL A 84 -15.16 6.30 23.78
CA VAL A 84 -14.22 6.38 24.91
C VAL A 84 -13.59 5.02 25.17
N ILE A 85 -12.43 5.01 25.85
CA ILE A 85 -11.81 3.78 26.31
C ILE A 85 -12.01 3.64 27.82
N LEU A 86 -12.42 2.45 28.25
CA LEU A 86 -12.52 2.06 29.64
C LEU A 86 -11.49 0.96 29.93
N LYS A 87 -10.43 1.29 30.67
CA LYS A 87 -9.43 0.32 31.13
C LYS A 87 -9.74 -0.11 32.56
N VAL A 88 -9.90 -1.41 32.78
CA VAL A 88 -10.23 -2.00 34.08
C VAL A 88 -9.17 -3.04 34.47
N PRO A 89 -8.58 -2.97 35.66
CA PRO A 89 -7.54 -3.89 36.09
C PRO A 89 -8.09 -5.28 36.42
N GLY A 90 -7.35 -6.32 36.03
CA GLY A 90 -7.76 -7.73 36.16
C GLY A 90 -6.57 -8.71 36.21
N VAL A 91 -6.79 -9.88 36.84
CA VAL A 91 -5.77 -10.93 37.08
C VAL A 91 -5.91 -12.14 36.15
N GLU A 92 -7.00 -12.21 35.38
CA GLU A 92 -7.43 -13.43 34.70
C GLU A 92 -6.54 -13.77 33.49
N SER A 93 -6.30 -12.78 32.63
CA SER A 93 -5.59 -12.96 31.36
C SER A 93 -4.12 -13.38 31.54
N PHE A 94 -3.36 -12.74 32.43
CA PHE A 94 -1.96 -13.09 32.67
C PHE A 94 -1.79 -14.46 33.33
N ASN A 95 -2.59 -14.77 34.36
CA ASN A 95 -2.49 -16.07 35.01
C ASN A 95 -2.94 -17.20 34.05
N ALA A 96 -3.90 -16.96 33.15
CA ALA A 96 -4.29 -17.91 32.11
C ALA A 96 -3.16 -18.13 31.08
N ALA A 97 -2.50 -17.06 30.63
CA ALA A 97 -1.36 -17.16 29.71
C ALA A 97 -0.19 -17.94 30.35
N TYR A 98 0.11 -17.68 31.62
CA TYR A 98 1.15 -18.39 32.35
C TYR A 98 0.81 -19.87 32.58
N GLN A 99 -0.44 -20.19 32.93
CA GLN A 99 -0.85 -21.57 33.23
C GLN A 99 -0.93 -22.47 31.98
N ASN A 100 -1.26 -21.93 30.80
CA ASN A 100 -1.31 -22.72 29.57
C ASN A 100 0.06 -23.28 29.14
N ASP A 101 1.16 -22.67 29.60
CA ASP A 101 2.53 -23.08 29.26
C ASP A 101 3.22 -23.92 30.36
N HIS A 102 2.51 -24.25 31.46
CA HIS A 102 3.06 -24.98 32.61
C HIS A 102 2.24 -26.20 33.07
N VAL A 103 2.94 -27.32 33.37
CA VAL A 103 2.38 -28.57 33.94
C VAL A 103 2.66 -28.68 35.47
N GLN A 104 2.74 -27.58 36.21
CA GLN A 104 2.90 -27.63 37.68
C GLN A 104 1.77 -26.93 38.45
N GLU A 105 1.38 -27.55 39.57
CA GLU A 105 0.22 -27.23 40.41
C GLU A 105 0.27 -25.83 41.04
N ASN A 106 -0.79 -25.04 40.82
CA ASN A 106 -1.35 -24.02 41.73
C ASN A 106 -0.40 -22.93 42.31
N GLY A 107 0.41 -22.27 41.48
CA GLY A 107 1.02 -20.98 41.82
C GLY A 107 0.42 -19.83 41.00
N THR A 108 -0.15 -18.80 41.64
CA THR A 108 -0.49 -17.54 40.96
C THR A 108 0.68 -16.56 41.08
N ILE A 109 1.32 -16.21 39.96
CA ILE A 109 2.40 -15.22 39.94
C ILE A 109 1.82 -13.81 40.16
N MET A 110 0.71 -13.49 39.51
CA MET A 110 0.08 -12.17 39.61
C MET A 110 -1.13 -12.23 40.55
N ASN A 111 -1.05 -11.50 41.66
CA ASN A 111 -2.13 -11.41 42.64
C ASN A 111 -2.77 -10.01 42.64
N ASP A 112 -3.95 -9.92 43.27
CA ASP A 112 -4.76 -8.70 43.27
C ASP A 112 -4.06 -7.48 43.90
N LYS A 113 -3.08 -7.70 44.81
CA LYS A 113 -2.27 -6.62 45.38
C LYS A 113 -1.31 -6.02 44.36
N ILE A 114 -0.68 -6.85 43.53
CA ILE A 114 0.24 -6.39 42.48
C ILE A 114 -0.54 -5.61 41.43
N VAL A 115 -1.69 -6.14 40.99
CA VAL A 115 -2.57 -5.47 40.03
C VAL A 115 -3.04 -4.11 40.55
N ALA A 116 -3.40 -4.02 41.83
CA ALA A 116 -3.76 -2.74 42.45
C ALA A 116 -2.59 -1.74 42.46
N VAL A 117 -1.35 -2.20 42.71
CA VAL A 117 -0.15 -1.33 42.67
C VAL A 117 0.07 -0.76 41.27
N LEU A 118 -0.01 -1.59 40.23
CA LEU A 118 0.27 -1.19 38.84
C LEU A 118 -0.80 -0.23 38.30
N HIS A 119 -2.07 -0.57 38.49
CA HIS A 119 -3.19 0.32 38.15
C HIS A 119 -3.11 1.66 38.88
N ASN A 120 -2.83 1.62 40.19
CA ASN A 120 -2.76 2.85 41.00
C ASN A 120 -1.53 3.70 40.65
N THR A 121 -0.44 3.09 40.18
CA THR A 121 0.75 3.78 39.68
C THR A 121 0.42 4.57 38.41
N GLU A 122 -0.29 3.95 37.46
CA GLU A 122 -0.77 4.64 36.25
C GLU A 122 -1.75 5.79 36.60
N CYS A 123 -2.66 5.54 37.56
CA CYS A 123 -3.54 6.59 38.09
C CYS A 123 -2.77 7.76 38.71
N ASP A 124 -1.68 7.48 39.44
CA ASP A 124 -0.84 8.51 40.05
C ASP A 124 -0.08 9.33 39.00
N PHE A 125 0.41 8.68 37.93
CA PHE A 125 1.00 9.39 36.79
C PHE A 125 0.03 10.39 36.15
N TYR A 126 -1.16 9.92 35.75
CA TYR A 126 -2.13 10.77 35.07
C TYR A 126 -2.70 11.87 35.96
N SER A 127 -2.78 11.66 37.27
CA SER A 127 -3.29 12.68 38.19
C SER A 127 -2.23 13.70 38.64
N SER A 128 -0.96 13.28 38.75
CA SER A 128 0.09 14.10 39.38
C SER A 128 1.09 14.71 38.41
N PHE A 129 1.38 14.05 37.28
CA PHE A 129 2.45 14.47 36.36
C PHE A 129 1.92 14.85 34.98
N ALA A 130 1.03 14.05 34.39
CA ALA A 130 0.50 14.30 33.04
C ALA A 130 -0.01 15.73 32.78
N PRO A 131 -0.71 16.42 33.71
CA PRO A 131 -1.19 17.79 33.48
C PRO A 131 -0.10 18.86 33.33
N HIS A 132 1.16 18.51 33.62
CA HIS A 132 2.30 19.43 33.62
C HIS A 132 3.36 19.07 32.57
N LEU A 133 3.15 17.99 31.82
CA LEU A 133 4.05 17.53 30.78
C LEU A 133 3.64 18.07 29.42
N ASP A 134 4.63 18.45 28.61
CA ASP A 134 4.45 18.83 27.20
C ASP A 134 4.90 17.66 26.31
N ILE A 135 4.20 16.54 26.46
CA ILE A 135 4.37 15.33 25.64
C ILE A 135 2.98 14.83 25.19
N PRO A 136 2.88 14.12 24.06
CA PRO A 136 1.62 13.57 23.58
C PRO A 136 1.09 12.51 24.57
N LEU A 137 -0.03 12.81 25.23
CA LEU A 137 -0.69 11.92 26.19
C LEU A 137 -2.19 11.83 25.89
N VAL A 138 -2.77 10.69 26.23
CA VAL A 138 -4.24 10.53 26.18
C VAL A 138 -4.91 11.37 27.26
N LYS A 139 -5.99 12.05 26.88
CA LYS A 139 -6.89 12.73 27.80
C LYS A 139 -7.59 11.71 28.71
N ILE A 140 -7.53 11.96 30.01
CA ILE A 140 -8.24 11.16 31.02
C ILE A 140 -9.49 11.90 31.49
N TYR A 141 -10.66 11.27 31.34
CA TYR A 141 -11.94 11.76 31.82
C TYR A 141 -12.15 11.43 33.29
N LYS A 142 -11.79 10.22 33.71
CA LYS A 142 -11.94 9.79 35.09
C LYS A 142 -10.86 8.81 35.52
N ILE A 143 -10.37 9.04 36.73
CA ILE A 143 -9.46 8.16 37.46
C ILE A 143 -10.21 7.57 38.66
N GLN A 144 -10.21 6.25 38.77
CA GLN A 144 -10.63 5.52 39.96
C GLN A 144 -9.55 4.51 40.33
N LYS A 145 -8.92 4.73 41.48
CA LYS A 145 -7.95 3.78 42.04
C LYS A 145 -8.65 2.48 42.45
N ARG A 146 -7.90 1.38 42.37
CA ARG A 146 -8.32 0.07 42.86
C ARG A 146 -8.04 -0.03 44.35
N THR A 147 -9.06 -0.43 45.10
CA THR A 147 -8.96 -0.80 46.52
C THR A 147 -9.57 -2.19 46.66
N ILE A 148 -8.78 -3.15 47.11
CA ILE A 148 -9.20 -4.56 47.25
C ILE A 148 -10.50 -4.61 48.07
N ASP A 149 -11.46 -5.40 47.59
CA ASP A 149 -12.80 -5.60 48.17
C ASP A 149 -13.73 -4.36 48.22
N GLU A 150 -13.28 -3.18 47.82
CA GLU A 150 -14.11 -1.95 47.83
C GLU A 150 -14.38 -1.39 46.43
N HIS A 151 -13.32 -1.18 45.63
CA HIS A 151 -13.40 -0.50 44.34
C HIS A 151 -12.61 -1.28 43.29
N PRO A 152 -13.23 -1.66 42.14
CA PRO A 152 -12.56 -2.45 41.13
C PRO A 152 -11.42 -1.68 40.42
N GLY A 153 -11.42 -0.36 40.50
CA GLY A 153 -10.48 0.50 39.76
C GLY A 153 -10.91 0.66 38.30
N ALA A 154 -10.71 1.85 37.73
CA ALA A 154 -11.00 2.14 36.34
C ALA A 154 -10.27 3.40 35.88
N LEU A 155 -9.84 3.41 34.62
CA LEU A 155 -9.44 4.61 33.89
C LEU A 155 -10.41 4.79 32.73
N LEU A 156 -11.07 5.95 32.70
CA LEU A 156 -11.90 6.38 31.58
C LEU A 156 -11.13 7.42 30.79
N MET A 157 -10.79 7.11 29.56
CA MET A 157 -9.86 7.88 28.74
C MET A 157 -10.41 8.13 27.34
N GLU A 158 -9.82 9.09 26.62
CA GLU A 158 -10.17 9.36 25.23
C GLU A 158 -9.87 8.18 24.32
N SER A 159 -10.71 8.01 23.30
CA SER A 159 -10.44 7.11 22.19
C SER A 159 -9.36 7.73 21.30
N MET A 160 -8.25 7.00 21.11
CA MET A 160 -7.18 7.36 20.16
C MET A 160 -7.35 6.69 18.81
N VAL A 161 -8.42 5.91 18.62
CA VAL A 161 -8.55 4.99 17.48
C VAL A 161 -8.52 5.75 16.14
N ALA A 162 -9.04 6.97 16.08
CA ALA A 162 -9.03 7.85 14.90
C ALA A 162 -7.80 8.77 14.80
N LYS A 163 -6.97 8.84 15.85
CA LYS A 163 -5.88 9.82 15.98
C LYS A 163 -4.51 9.17 15.97
N GLY A 164 -4.40 7.88 16.32
CA GLY A 164 -3.13 7.18 16.33
C GLY A 164 -3.22 5.66 16.26
N GLY A 165 -2.13 5.03 15.83
CA GLY A 165 -1.96 3.58 15.74
C GLY A 165 -0.51 3.15 15.97
N SER A 166 -0.25 1.84 16.08
CA SER A 166 1.09 1.29 16.35
C SER A 166 1.66 0.56 15.14
N TYR A 167 2.98 0.60 14.98
CA TYR A 167 3.70 -0.25 14.02
C TYR A 167 3.91 -1.66 14.59
N SER A 168 3.91 -2.66 13.71
CA SER A 168 4.30 -4.03 14.08
C SER A 168 5.74 -4.08 14.56
N LEU A 169 6.02 -4.93 15.55
CA LEU A 169 7.38 -5.23 16.00
C LEU A 169 8.24 -5.84 14.88
N SER A 170 7.63 -6.47 13.87
CA SER A 170 8.33 -7.09 12.74
C SER A 170 8.90 -6.08 11.74
N THR A 171 8.35 -4.86 11.67
CA THR A 171 8.74 -3.88 10.65
C THR A 171 9.99 -3.09 11.08
N GLY A 172 10.28 -3.04 12.38
CA GLY A 172 11.31 -2.18 12.94
C GLY A 172 10.97 -0.69 12.83
N ALA A 173 11.46 0.10 13.78
CA ALA A 173 11.34 1.56 13.79
C ALA A 173 12.45 2.15 12.94
N ASN A 174 12.09 3.12 12.10
CA ASN A 174 13.05 3.85 11.28
C ASN A 174 13.78 4.94 12.10
N ILE A 175 14.81 5.56 11.52
CA ILE A 175 15.63 6.55 12.20
C ILE A 175 14.84 7.79 12.66
N HIS A 176 13.83 8.23 11.91
CA HIS A 176 12.98 9.37 12.27
C HIS A 176 12.12 9.07 13.49
N GLN A 177 11.57 7.86 13.55
CA GLN A 177 10.77 7.39 14.69
C GLN A 177 11.61 7.31 15.96
N ILE A 178 12.87 6.86 15.85
CA ILE A 178 13.81 6.84 16.98
C ILE A 178 14.04 8.27 17.51
N PHE A 179 14.27 9.24 16.63
CA PHE A 179 14.48 10.63 17.04
C PHE A 179 13.23 11.27 17.65
N GLU A 180 12.05 11.00 17.11
CA GLU A 180 10.80 11.50 17.70
C GLU A 180 10.57 10.89 19.09
N VAL A 181 10.85 9.59 19.27
CA VAL A 181 10.79 8.94 20.60
C VAL A 181 11.76 9.58 21.59
N ILE A 182 13.01 9.81 21.17
CA ILE A 182 14.03 10.45 22.01
C ILE A 182 13.56 11.82 22.50
N LYS A 183 12.98 12.64 21.64
CA LYS A 183 12.46 13.96 22.00
C LYS A 183 11.45 13.89 23.15
N HIS A 184 10.52 12.93 23.11
CA HIS A 184 9.49 12.81 24.16
C HIS A 184 10.01 12.16 25.45
N ILE A 185 10.92 11.17 25.34
CA ILE A 185 11.61 10.59 26.51
C ILE A 185 12.42 11.69 27.22
N CYS A 186 13.19 12.48 26.48
CA CYS A 186 14.01 13.56 27.03
C CYS A 186 13.16 14.65 27.69
N SER A 187 12.07 15.09 27.04
CA SER A 187 11.13 16.06 27.62
C SER A 187 10.56 15.58 28.95
N PHE A 188 10.12 14.31 29.02
CA PHE A 188 9.62 13.71 30.26
C PHE A 188 10.69 13.67 31.35
N GLN A 189 11.88 13.13 31.04
CA GLN A 189 12.97 12.99 32.01
C GLN A 189 13.48 14.35 32.50
N ALA A 190 13.61 15.34 31.61
CA ALA A 190 14.02 16.70 31.96
C ALA A 190 13.00 17.37 32.89
N TYR A 191 11.70 17.20 32.63
CA TYR A 191 10.65 17.67 33.55
C TYR A 191 10.80 17.03 34.93
N MET A 192 10.99 15.71 35.01
CA MET A 192 11.12 15.01 36.28
C MET A 192 12.35 15.44 37.08
N LEU A 193 13.48 15.68 36.40
CA LEU A 193 14.71 16.23 36.98
C LEU A 193 14.57 17.69 37.43
N SER A 194 13.59 18.43 36.89
CA SER A 194 13.29 19.79 37.34
C SER A 194 12.55 19.83 38.68
N LEU A 195 11.88 18.74 39.06
CA LEU A 195 11.11 18.64 40.30
C LEU A 195 11.99 18.33 41.52
N PRO A 196 11.61 18.78 42.74
CA PRO A 196 12.27 18.35 43.96
C PRO A 196 12.21 16.83 44.14
N ALA A 197 13.35 16.22 44.51
CA ALA A 197 13.53 14.78 44.67
C ALA A 197 12.43 14.11 45.50
N GLU A 198 12.04 14.73 46.63
CA GLU A 198 11.02 14.23 47.55
C GLU A 198 9.62 14.06 46.93
N LYS A 199 9.37 14.65 45.76
CA LYS A 199 8.08 14.50 45.07
C LYS A 199 7.87 13.13 44.45
N TRP A 200 8.94 12.43 44.04
CA TRP A 200 8.81 11.20 43.25
C TRP A 200 9.84 10.12 43.61
N ILE A 201 11.05 10.49 44.07
CA ILE A 201 12.07 9.53 44.49
C ILE A 201 11.55 8.69 45.65
N GLY A 202 11.75 7.37 45.55
CA GLY A 202 11.29 6.41 46.55
C GLY A 202 9.79 6.13 46.60
N LYS A 203 8.97 6.76 45.74
CA LYS A 203 7.51 6.48 45.66
C LYS A 203 7.15 5.34 44.71
N TYR A 204 7.95 5.15 43.66
CA TYR A 204 7.71 4.18 42.59
C TYR A 204 8.83 3.14 42.55
N ASN A 205 8.96 2.34 43.62
CA ASN A 205 10.03 1.35 43.80
C ASN A 205 9.65 -0.07 43.34
N PHE A 206 8.48 -0.22 42.71
CA PHE A 206 7.98 -1.54 42.33
C PHE A 206 8.51 -1.90 40.94
N ASP A 207 9.58 -2.70 40.93
CA ASP A 207 10.15 -3.27 39.72
C ASP A 207 9.41 -4.57 39.36
N VAL A 208 8.51 -4.47 38.37
CA VAL A 208 7.70 -5.57 37.83
C VAL A 208 8.61 -6.69 37.31
N PHE A 209 9.56 -6.36 36.44
CA PHE A 209 10.38 -7.34 35.72
C PHE A 209 11.50 -7.92 36.59
N GLY A 210 12.08 -7.14 37.49
CA GLY A 210 13.03 -7.65 38.48
C GLY A 210 12.37 -8.56 39.52
N SER A 211 11.08 -8.37 39.83
CA SER A 211 10.33 -9.30 40.67
C SER A 211 10.16 -10.68 40.01
N PHE A 212 10.01 -10.72 38.68
CA PHE A 212 9.91 -11.97 37.91
C PHE A 212 11.22 -12.75 37.78
N SER A 213 12.38 -12.12 38.02
CA SER A 213 13.67 -12.81 38.04
C SER A 213 13.82 -13.84 39.18
N LYS A 214 12.95 -13.80 40.20
CA LYS A 214 12.95 -14.77 41.31
C LYS A 214 12.39 -16.13 40.91
N ASP A 215 11.48 -16.16 39.93
CA ASP A 215 10.70 -17.36 39.55
C ASP A 215 11.15 -17.95 38.19
N ASP A 216 12.30 -17.51 37.67
CA ASP A 216 12.86 -17.87 36.34
C ASP A 216 11.89 -17.74 35.17
N MET A 217 11.29 -16.55 35.00
CA MET A 217 10.36 -16.30 33.90
C MET A 217 11.00 -16.51 32.50
N PHE A 218 12.30 -16.26 32.33
CA PHE A 218 12.96 -16.35 31.02
C PHE A 218 13.28 -17.80 30.60
N GLY A 219 13.61 -18.67 31.56
CA GLY A 219 14.08 -20.03 31.30
C GLY A 219 13.18 -20.86 30.37
N PRO A 220 11.86 -20.98 30.62
CA PRO A 220 10.95 -21.73 29.76
C PRO A 220 10.93 -21.24 28.30
N PHE A 221 10.98 -19.92 28.10
CA PHE A 221 10.96 -19.32 26.76
C PHE A 221 12.29 -19.49 26.04
N PHE A 222 13.41 -19.48 26.76
CA PHE A 222 14.72 -19.81 26.19
C PHE A 222 14.77 -21.27 25.72
N GLU A 223 14.18 -22.20 26.46
CA GLU A 223 14.04 -23.59 26.00
C GLU A 223 13.11 -23.69 24.79
N LYS A 224 12.00 -22.94 24.76
CA LYS A 224 11.13 -22.84 23.58
C LYS A 224 11.88 -22.30 22.35
N LEU A 225 12.75 -21.30 22.52
CA LEU A 225 13.61 -20.80 21.44
C LEU A 225 14.58 -21.85 20.91
N LYS A 226 15.22 -22.63 21.78
CA LYS A 226 16.10 -23.74 21.36
C LYS A 226 15.35 -24.79 20.54
N ILE A 227 14.06 -25.02 20.84
CA ILE A 227 13.19 -25.92 20.08
C ILE A 227 12.81 -25.29 18.73
N LEU A 228 12.40 -24.02 18.73
CA LEU A 228 11.93 -23.31 17.53
C LEU A 228 13.05 -23.06 16.51
N LYS A 229 14.26 -22.73 16.99
CA LYS A 229 15.43 -22.41 16.17
C LYS A 229 16.70 -23.02 16.79
N PRO A 230 16.92 -24.35 16.65
CA PRO A 230 18.07 -25.02 17.23
C PRO A 230 19.40 -24.41 16.77
N GLY A 231 20.33 -24.17 17.70
CA GLY A 231 21.66 -23.65 17.40
C GLY A 231 21.76 -22.13 17.24
N MET A 232 20.66 -21.45 16.92
CA MET A 232 20.68 -20.00 16.66
C MET A 232 20.93 -19.17 17.92
N PHE A 233 20.32 -19.56 19.04
CA PHE A 233 20.37 -18.81 20.30
C PHE A 233 21.27 -19.46 21.37
N ASP A 234 21.86 -20.61 21.08
CA ASP A 234 22.49 -21.48 22.09
C ASP A 234 23.63 -20.78 22.85
N GLU A 235 24.50 -20.04 22.14
CA GLU A 235 25.59 -19.30 22.77
C GLU A 235 25.10 -18.13 23.62
N GLY A 236 24.11 -17.37 23.11
CA GLY A 236 23.51 -16.26 23.83
C GLY A 236 22.79 -16.71 25.09
N ILE A 237 21.96 -17.76 24.99
CA ILE A 237 21.29 -18.38 26.13
C ILE A 237 22.33 -18.86 27.15
N LYS A 238 23.33 -19.62 26.72
CA LYS A 238 24.40 -20.09 27.61
C LYS A 238 25.09 -18.94 28.37
N GLU A 239 25.26 -17.79 27.76
CA GLU A 239 25.81 -16.61 28.44
C GLU A 239 24.82 -16.01 29.43
N PHE A 240 23.57 -15.79 29.02
CA PHE A 240 22.52 -15.22 29.87
C PHE A 240 22.16 -16.11 31.07
N ASP A 241 22.23 -17.43 30.93
CA ASP A 241 22.01 -18.42 32.01
C ASP A 241 22.89 -18.16 33.24
N LYS A 242 24.10 -17.61 33.03
CA LYS A 242 25.03 -17.27 34.11
C LYS A 242 24.55 -16.12 34.99
N TYR A 243 23.63 -15.29 34.49
CA TYR A 243 23.25 -14.02 35.09
C TYR A 243 21.75 -13.85 35.34
N ARG A 244 20.86 -14.48 34.55
CA ARG A 244 19.41 -14.22 34.61
C ARG A 244 18.78 -14.46 35.98
N MET A 245 19.30 -15.42 36.75
CA MET A 245 18.84 -15.72 38.12
C MET A 245 19.51 -14.88 39.22
N LYS A 246 20.47 -14.03 38.87
CA LYS A 246 21.19 -13.16 39.81
C LYS A 246 20.40 -11.87 40.01
N THR A 247 19.39 -11.91 40.86
CA THR A 247 18.49 -10.78 41.19
C THR A 247 19.24 -9.47 41.51
N LYS A 248 20.36 -9.53 42.25
CA LYS A 248 21.20 -8.35 42.53
C LYS A 248 21.85 -7.76 41.29
N PHE A 249 22.31 -8.61 40.37
CA PHE A 249 22.91 -8.18 39.10
C PHE A 249 21.84 -7.56 38.20
N MET A 250 20.68 -8.22 38.07
CA MET A 250 19.55 -7.72 37.28
C MET A 250 19.06 -6.36 37.79
N LYS A 251 18.90 -6.23 39.11
CA LYS A 251 18.56 -4.95 39.74
C LYS A 251 19.62 -3.88 39.48
N TYR A 252 20.89 -4.26 39.56
CA TYR A 252 22.01 -3.34 39.33
C TYR A 252 21.98 -2.76 37.92
N ILE A 253 21.95 -3.63 36.89
CA ILE A 253 22.01 -3.20 35.49
C ILE A 253 20.77 -2.43 35.04
N MET A 254 19.63 -2.57 35.71
CA MET A 254 18.42 -1.79 35.41
C MET A 254 18.39 -0.44 36.12
N ILE A 255 18.47 -0.46 37.45
CA ILE A 255 18.02 0.66 38.29
C ILE A 255 19.07 1.11 39.31
N GLU A 256 20.28 0.56 39.34
CA GLU A 256 21.33 1.04 40.27
C GLU A 256 22.62 1.47 39.59
N ILE A 257 22.86 1.10 38.32
CA ILE A 257 24.09 1.44 37.61
C ILE A 257 24.33 2.95 37.50
N TYR A 258 23.26 3.75 37.46
CA TYR A 258 23.36 5.21 37.44
C TYR A 258 24.15 5.76 38.65
N LYS A 259 24.10 5.07 39.79
CA LYS A 259 24.79 5.47 41.04
C LYS A 259 26.31 5.36 40.89
N ASP A 260 26.79 4.32 40.22
CA ASP A 260 28.22 4.08 39.99
C ASP A 260 28.77 4.97 38.87
N LEU A 261 27.90 5.35 37.93
CA LEU A 261 28.24 6.23 36.82
C LEU A 261 28.05 7.71 37.15
N ASP A 262 27.68 8.08 38.37
CA ASP A 262 27.39 9.47 38.78
C ASP A 262 26.37 10.16 37.86
N LEU A 263 25.39 9.39 37.39
CA LEU A 263 24.25 9.86 36.62
C LEU A 263 23.07 10.18 37.56
N PRO A 264 22.21 11.14 37.21
CA PRO A 264 21.02 11.41 38.01
C PRO A 264 20.02 10.25 37.89
N ALA A 265 19.32 9.97 38.99
CA ALA A 265 18.13 9.12 38.94
C ALA A 265 17.04 9.83 38.13
N VAL A 266 16.29 9.08 37.32
CA VAL A 266 15.10 9.57 36.62
C VAL A 266 13.90 8.69 36.89
N LEU A 267 12.71 9.19 36.57
CA LEU A 267 11.52 8.37 36.49
C LEU A 267 11.41 7.86 35.05
N CYS A 268 11.29 6.55 34.87
CA CYS A 268 11.18 5.89 33.58
C CYS A 268 9.73 5.46 33.33
N HIS A 269 9.32 5.40 32.06
CA HIS A 269 8.07 4.77 31.66
C HIS A 269 8.07 3.28 32.06
N GLY A 270 9.20 2.60 31.83
CA GLY A 270 9.47 1.24 32.31
C GLY A 270 8.87 0.11 31.47
N ASP A 271 8.15 0.46 30.41
CA ASP A 271 7.68 -0.44 29.35
C ASP A 271 7.58 0.31 28.00
N PHE A 272 8.65 0.97 27.59
CA PHE A 272 8.65 1.83 26.40
C PHE A 272 9.01 1.06 25.12
N TRP A 273 8.00 0.70 24.31
CA TRP A 273 8.12 -0.07 23.05
C TRP A 273 6.94 0.24 22.12
N ASN A 274 6.97 -0.21 20.86
CA ASN A 274 6.00 0.15 19.81
C ASN A 274 4.52 -0.06 20.19
N ASN A 275 4.22 -1.01 21.07
CA ASN A 275 2.84 -1.26 21.52
C ASN A 275 2.29 -0.14 22.44
N ASN A 276 3.18 0.62 23.09
CA ASN A 276 2.83 1.70 24.02
C ASN A 276 3.05 3.10 23.42
N VAL A 277 3.41 3.16 22.14
CA VAL A 277 3.56 4.39 21.35
C VAL A 277 2.53 4.40 20.22
N LEU A 278 1.59 5.33 20.28
CA LEU A 278 0.62 5.56 19.20
C LEU A 278 1.15 6.67 18.29
N TRP A 279 1.45 6.30 17.05
CA TRP A 279 1.87 7.19 15.96
C TRP A 279 0.66 7.85 15.33
N LYS A 280 0.77 9.13 15.00
CA LYS A 280 -0.28 9.94 14.42
C LYS A 280 -0.63 9.45 13.02
N ILE A 281 -1.92 9.47 12.73
CA ILE A 281 -2.48 9.10 11.43
C ILE A 281 -2.61 10.37 10.57
N ASP A 282 -2.12 10.33 9.33
CA ASP A 282 -2.26 11.44 8.37
C ASP A 282 -3.64 11.46 7.70
N SER A 283 -3.86 12.43 6.80
CA SER A 283 -5.13 12.56 6.07
C SER A 283 -5.44 11.38 5.14
N ASN A 284 -4.45 10.52 4.85
CA ASN A 284 -4.58 9.35 3.98
C ASN A 284 -4.74 8.05 4.79
N GLY A 285 -4.81 8.12 6.12
CA GLY A 285 -4.93 6.93 6.98
C GLY A 285 -3.60 6.24 7.27
N LEU A 286 -2.46 6.79 6.86
CA LEU A 286 -1.15 6.20 7.08
C LEU A 286 -0.54 6.67 8.41
N LEU A 287 0.18 5.77 9.08
CA LEU A 287 0.97 6.12 10.26
C LEU A 287 2.12 7.03 9.84
N THR A 288 2.30 8.12 10.56
CA THR A 288 3.41 9.06 10.36
C THR A 288 4.58 8.73 11.30
N ASN A 289 5.62 9.57 11.25
CA ASN A 289 6.72 9.52 12.21
C ASN A 289 6.47 10.41 13.45
N GLU A 290 5.29 11.02 13.59
CA GLU A 290 4.91 11.84 14.76
C GLU A 290 4.16 10.99 15.79
N ILE A 291 4.41 11.20 17.09
CA ILE A 291 3.67 10.51 18.16
C ILE A 291 2.35 11.24 18.46
N ALA A 292 1.24 10.52 18.40
CA ALA A 292 -0.09 10.98 18.81
C ALA A 292 -0.32 10.82 20.32
N ALA A 293 0.12 9.71 20.92
CA ALA A 293 0.08 9.53 22.37
C ALA A 293 1.04 8.43 22.85
N ILE A 294 1.57 8.62 24.06
CA ILE A 294 2.27 7.59 24.84
C ILE A 294 1.31 7.06 25.92
N ILE A 295 1.16 5.74 25.98
CA ILE A 295 0.17 5.07 26.83
C ILE A 295 0.79 3.99 27.72
N ASP A 296 0.00 3.47 28.66
CA ASP A 296 0.35 2.36 29.55
C ASP A 296 1.47 2.64 30.57
N TRP A 297 1.25 3.69 31.37
CA TRP A 297 2.19 4.19 32.40
C TRP A 297 2.19 3.37 33.70
N GLN A 298 1.82 2.09 33.65
CA GLN A 298 1.68 1.22 34.82
C GLN A 298 3.01 0.67 35.35
N ALA A 299 4.06 0.69 34.53
CA ALA A 299 5.41 0.21 34.85
C ALA A 299 6.37 1.32 35.35
N LEU A 300 5.81 2.48 35.71
CA LEU A 300 6.56 3.64 36.16
C LEU A 300 7.47 3.31 37.33
N HIS A 301 8.77 3.58 37.21
CA HIS A 301 9.73 3.29 38.26
C HIS A 301 10.95 4.21 38.24
N GLU A 302 11.65 4.31 39.37
CA GLU A 302 12.92 5.02 39.48
C GLU A 302 14.04 4.20 38.81
N GLY A 303 14.70 4.78 37.81
CA GLY A 303 15.67 4.08 36.98
C GLY A 303 16.78 4.96 36.42
N CYS A 304 17.51 4.41 35.45
CA CYS A 304 18.58 5.09 34.74
C CYS A 304 18.06 5.86 33.51
N LEU A 305 18.74 6.93 33.11
CA LEU A 305 18.43 7.75 31.92
C LEU A 305 18.14 6.91 30.67
N THR A 306 18.91 5.83 30.48
CA THR A 306 18.89 5.03 29.26
C THR A 306 17.95 3.84 29.27
N ASP A 307 17.16 3.62 30.33
CA ASP A 307 16.31 2.42 30.44
C ASP A 307 15.27 2.36 29.31
N ASP A 308 14.42 3.40 29.17
CA ASP A 308 13.39 3.46 28.13
C ASP A 308 13.99 3.47 26.71
N LEU A 309 15.10 4.20 26.51
CA LEU A 309 15.80 4.24 25.22
C LEU A 309 16.35 2.85 24.86
N SER A 310 16.99 2.15 25.80
CA SER A 310 17.55 0.83 25.57
C SER A 310 16.46 -0.19 25.24
N ARG A 311 15.29 -0.09 25.87
CA ARG A 311 14.14 -0.96 25.56
C ARG A 311 13.64 -0.72 24.14
N PHE A 312 13.42 0.55 23.78
CA PHE A 312 12.98 0.90 22.43
C PHE A 312 14.01 0.47 21.37
N MET A 313 15.29 0.78 21.58
CA MET A 313 16.37 0.40 20.66
C MET A 313 16.51 -1.11 20.53
N CYS A 314 16.39 -1.90 21.60
CA CYS A 314 16.56 -3.34 21.51
C CYS A 314 15.35 -4.06 20.90
N VAL A 315 14.14 -3.65 21.25
CA VAL A 315 12.91 -4.39 20.93
C VAL A 315 12.23 -3.86 19.66
N CYS A 316 12.43 -2.59 19.34
CA CYS A 316 11.68 -1.91 18.29
C CYS A 316 12.52 -1.54 17.06
N THR A 317 13.84 -1.76 17.03
CA THR A 317 14.68 -1.38 15.89
C THR A 317 15.38 -2.58 15.27
N ASP A 318 15.66 -2.46 13.97
CA ASP A 318 16.45 -3.44 13.23
C ASP A 318 17.89 -3.52 13.77
N GLY A 319 18.48 -4.72 13.69
CA GLY A 319 19.82 -4.99 14.19
C GLY A 319 20.92 -4.22 13.47
N ASP A 320 20.79 -4.03 12.16
CA ASP A 320 21.78 -3.35 11.33
C ASP A 320 21.65 -1.84 11.45
N LEU A 321 20.42 -1.30 11.43
CA LEU A 321 20.18 0.12 11.70
C LEU A 321 20.79 0.54 13.04
N ARG A 322 20.57 -0.27 14.10
CA ARG A 322 21.15 0.01 15.41
C ARG A 322 22.67 -0.04 15.36
N ARG A 323 23.28 -1.05 14.74
CA ARG A 323 24.75 -1.15 14.64
C ARG A 323 25.38 0.01 13.85
N GLU A 324 24.68 0.50 12.84
CA GLU A 324 25.15 1.59 11.99
C GLU A 324 25.05 2.96 12.69
N TYR A 325 23.92 3.25 13.35
CA TYR A 325 23.62 4.59 13.85
C TYR A 325 23.62 4.73 15.39
N GLU A 326 23.96 3.69 16.16
CA GLU A 326 23.89 3.74 17.64
C GLU A 326 24.69 4.91 18.22
N ASN A 327 25.85 5.23 17.65
CA ASN A 327 26.68 6.31 18.16
C ASN A 327 26.02 7.68 17.98
N GLU A 328 25.42 7.92 16.82
CA GLU A 328 24.71 9.11 16.43
C GLU A 328 23.43 9.26 17.24
N ILE A 329 22.70 8.16 17.45
CA ILE A 329 21.48 8.11 18.25
C ILE A 329 21.77 8.45 19.71
N LEU A 330 22.81 7.86 20.30
CA LEU A 330 23.20 8.14 21.69
C LEU A 330 23.73 9.57 21.86
N GLN A 331 24.42 10.11 20.86
CA GLN A 331 24.84 11.50 20.85
C GLN A 331 23.62 12.43 20.77
N TYR A 332 22.68 12.16 19.87
CA TYR A 332 21.45 12.93 19.73
C TYR A 332 20.61 12.91 21.01
N TYR A 333 20.49 11.75 21.67
CA TYR A 333 19.83 11.64 22.97
C TYR A 333 20.51 12.52 24.02
N TYR A 334 21.85 12.47 24.13
CA TYR A 334 22.60 13.31 25.07
C TYR A 334 22.40 14.80 24.78
N ASP A 335 22.53 15.23 23.53
CA ASP A 335 22.35 16.63 23.15
C ASP A 335 20.92 17.10 23.44
N THR A 336 19.92 16.25 23.20
CA THR A 336 18.52 16.58 23.46
C THR A 336 18.23 16.72 24.95
N ILE A 337 18.60 15.74 25.78
CA ILE A 337 18.34 15.81 27.23
C ILE A 337 19.11 16.97 27.89
N THR A 338 20.34 17.26 27.43
CA THR A 338 21.12 18.38 27.97
C THR A 338 20.55 19.74 27.59
N ASN A 339 20.00 19.88 26.37
CA ASN A 339 19.30 21.10 25.96
C ASN A 339 17.99 21.31 26.72
N ASP A 340 17.23 20.25 26.98
CA ASP A 340 15.97 20.31 27.73
C ASP A 340 16.19 20.59 29.22
N LEU A 341 17.29 20.08 29.79
CA LEU A 341 17.78 20.42 31.12
C LEU A 341 18.33 21.85 31.10
N LYS A 342 17.47 22.84 31.37
CA LYS A 342 17.80 24.28 31.47
C LYS A 342 18.69 24.64 32.68
N LYS A 343 19.65 23.78 33.06
CA LYS A 343 20.59 23.90 34.18
C LYS A 343 21.94 23.28 33.78
N ASP A 344 23.01 23.62 34.50
CA ASP A 344 24.34 23.02 34.26
C ASP A 344 24.29 21.49 34.41
N VAL A 345 24.64 20.80 33.33
CA VAL A 345 24.70 19.33 33.27
C VAL A 345 26.05 18.87 33.83
N THR A 346 26.02 17.94 34.79
CA THR A 346 27.22 17.43 35.47
C THR A 346 27.76 16.13 34.87
N PHE A 347 27.03 15.50 33.94
CA PHE A 347 27.38 14.22 33.33
C PHE A 347 27.70 14.34 31.83
N LYS A 348 28.45 13.37 31.31
CA LYS A 348 28.95 13.31 29.94
C LYS A 348 28.32 12.17 29.13
N VAL A 349 28.38 12.29 27.80
CA VAL A 349 27.86 11.27 26.87
C VAL A 349 28.49 9.88 27.12
N GLU A 350 29.74 9.80 27.53
CA GLU A 350 30.40 8.52 27.83
C GLU A 350 29.80 7.79 29.04
N GLN A 351 29.27 8.53 30.03
CA GLN A 351 28.54 7.94 31.16
C GLN A 351 27.19 7.40 30.68
N VAL A 352 26.50 8.14 29.80
CA VAL A 352 25.23 7.72 29.17
C VAL A 352 25.43 6.45 28.33
N ARG A 353 26.48 6.38 27.51
CA ARG A 353 26.81 5.19 26.70
C ARG A 353 26.99 3.94 27.57
N LYS A 354 27.76 4.03 28.65
CA LYS A 354 27.97 2.91 29.58
C LYS A 354 26.68 2.47 30.27
N ALA A 355 25.81 3.42 30.61
CA ALA A 355 24.50 3.11 31.16
C ALA A 355 23.62 2.36 30.15
N TYR A 356 23.60 2.84 28.90
CA TYR A 356 22.88 2.19 27.80
C TYR A 356 23.37 0.76 27.57
N GLU A 357 24.69 0.54 27.46
CA GLU A 357 25.29 -0.79 27.28
C GLU A 357 24.86 -1.77 28.37
N ALA A 358 24.79 -1.32 29.62
CA ALA A 358 24.37 -2.16 30.73
C ALA A 358 22.87 -2.44 30.74
N ASN A 359 22.03 -1.41 30.50
CA ASN A 359 20.58 -1.58 30.41
C ASN A 359 20.23 -2.54 29.25
N PHE A 360 20.95 -2.46 28.12
CA PHE A 360 20.73 -3.26 26.92
C PHE A 360 20.80 -4.77 27.18
N ILE A 361 21.64 -5.22 28.14
CA ILE A 361 21.79 -6.65 28.49
C ILE A 361 20.45 -7.27 28.86
N GLN A 362 19.64 -6.59 29.68
CA GLN A 362 18.33 -7.11 30.04
C GLN A 362 17.34 -6.95 28.90
N GLN A 363 17.37 -5.84 28.16
CA GLN A 363 16.43 -5.64 27.06
C GLN A 363 16.62 -6.71 25.97
N ALA A 364 17.84 -7.21 25.77
CA ALA A 364 18.11 -8.36 24.92
C ALA A 364 17.44 -9.65 25.42
N MET A 365 17.46 -9.90 26.75
CA MET A 365 16.73 -11.04 27.33
C MET A 365 15.21 -10.88 27.21
N ILE A 366 14.68 -9.65 27.36
CA ILE A 366 13.27 -9.34 27.14
C ILE A 366 12.89 -9.55 25.67
N CYS A 367 13.72 -9.13 24.72
CA CYS A 367 13.51 -9.35 23.29
C CYS A 367 13.43 -10.86 22.97
N MET A 368 14.33 -11.67 23.53
CA MET A 368 14.29 -13.13 23.39
C MET A 368 13.06 -13.77 24.05
N PHE A 369 12.55 -13.20 25.13
CA PHE A 369 11.32 -13.65 25.79
C PHE A 369 10.05 -13.26 25.02
N ALA A 370 9.99 -12.04 24.51
CA ALA A 370 8.78 -11.44 23.96
C ALA A 370 8.22 -12.24 22.78
N GLY A 371 9.08 -12.78 21.91
CA GLY A 371 8.66 -13.64 20.80
C GLY A 371 7.83 -14.84 21.26
N PRO A 372 8.44 -15.87 21.88
CA PRO A 372 7.68 -17.07 22.20
C PRO A 372 6.54 -16.85 23.23
N PHE A 373 6.60 -15.78 24.04
CA PHE A 373 5.51 -15.39 24.94
C PHE A 373 4.28 -14.83 24.21
N LEU A 374 4.46 -13.94 23.23
CA LEU A 374 3.35 -13.35 22.49
C LEU A 374 2.70 -14.32 21.49
N PHE A 375 3.42 -15.37 21.05
CA PHE A 375 3.06 -16.20 19.89
C PHE A 375 2.78 -17.67 20.22
N ASN A 376 2.19 -18.00 21.38
CA ASN A 376 2.02 -19.37 21.88
C ASN A 376 1.73 -20.44 20.80
N CYS A 377 2.77 -21.13 20.31
CA CYS A 377 2.75 -21.98 19.10
C CYS A 377 2.22 -23.41 19.31
N ASP A 378 1.74 -23.74 20.51
CA ASP A 378 1.43 -25.13 20.89
C ASP A 378 0.05 -25.62 20.37
N SER A 379 -0.73 -24.77 19.70
CA SER A 379 -2.06 -25.09 19.15
C SER A 379 -2.08 -25.49 17.66
N LEU A 380 -0.95 -25.46 16.95
CA LEU A 380 -0.90 -25.71 15.51
C LEU A 380 -0.55 -27.18 15.18
N THR A 381 -1.45 -27.89 14.50
CA THR A 381 -1.26 -29.27 14.03
C THR A 381 -1.17 -29.35 12.50
N GLY A 382 -0.18 -30.05 11.96
CA GLY A 382 -0.05 -30.28 10.51
C GLY A 382 0.49 -29.08 9.73
N ASP A 383 0.23 -29.04 8.41
CA ASP A 383 0.76 -28.09 7.39
C ASP A 383 0.67 -26.59 7.77
N GLU A 384 -0.07 -26.26 8.83
CA GLU A 384 -0.05 -24.97 9.52
C GLU A 384 1.31 -24.60 10.15
N LYS A 385 2.25 -25.55 10.31
CA LYS A 385 3.60 -25.26 10.83
C LYS A 385 4.49 -24.47 9.88
N GLN A 386 4.22 -24.46 8.57
CA GLN A 386 4.95 -23.62 7.61
C GLN A 386 4.25 -22.28 7.34
N ILE A 387 2.93 -22.22 7.49
CA ILE A 387 2.13 -21.02 7.25
C ILE A 387 2.00 -20.16 8.53
N GLY A 388 2.19 -20.77 9.71
CA GLY A 388 2.04 -20.16 11.03
C GLY A 388 3.05 -19.09 11.44
N LEU A 389 4.11 -18.82 10.64
CA LEU A 389 5.01 -17.69 10.92
C LEU A 389 4.55 -16.36 10.29
N PHE A 390 3.70 -16.38 9.26
CA PHE A 390 3.30 -15.16 8.54
C PHE A 390 1.88 -14.67 8.84
N THR A 391 0.95 -15.56 9.20
CA THR A 391 -0.48 -15.21 9.35
C THR A 391 -0.96 -14.88 10.77
N TYR A 392 -0.13 -15.07 11.80
CA TYR A 392 -0.53 -14.85 13.21
C TYR A 392 -0.20 -13.45 13.77
N TRP A 393 0.39 -12.57 12.96
CA TRP A 393 1.03 -11.33 13.41
C TRP A 393 0.25 -10.05 13.04
N SER A 394 -1.02 -10.20 12.64
CA SER A 394 -1.90 -9.08 12.28
C SER A 394 -3.20 -9.00 13.12
N LEU A 395 -3.34 -9.79 14.18
CA LEU A 395 -4.56 -9.84 15.01
C LEU A 395 -4.30 -9.40 16.46
N GLY A 396 -3.50 -8.34 16.63
CA GLY A 396 -3.10 -7.82 17.93
C GLY A 396 -3.24 -6.31 18.07
N THR A 397 -4.16 -5.68 17.33
CA THR A 397 -4.72 -4.36 17.64
C THR A 397 -6.19 -4.37 17.23
N SER A 398 -7.07 -4.74 18.16
CA SER A 398 -8.51 -4.46 18.04
C SER A 398 -8.73 -2.95 18.18
N SER A 399 -8.41 -2.23 17.11
CA SER A 399 -8.91 -0.90 16.81
C SER A 399 -10.14 -1.10 15.94
N SER A 400 -11.31 -1.19 16.55
CA SER A 400 -12.57 -1.12 15.82
C SER A 400 -12.77 0.30 15.30
N HIS A 401 -12.18 0.61 14.15
CA HIS A 401 -12.82 1.50 13.18
C HIS A 401 -13.75 0.66 12.34
N HIS A 402 -14.73 0.00 12.97
CA HIS A 402 -15.65 -0.75 12.16
C HIS A 402 -16.41 0.24 11.27
N VAL A 403 -16.43 0.10 9.94
CA VAL A 403 -17.24 1.02 9.10
C VAL A 403 -18.72 1.01 9.54
N LEU A 404 -19.13 -0.04 10.26
CA LEU A 404 -20.41 -0.17 10.92
C LEU A 404 -20.62 0.70 12.18
N SER A 405 -19.61 1.42 12.68
CA SER A 405 -19.69 2.28 13.87
C SER A 405 -19.73 3.78 13.55
N LEU A 406 -19.53 4.21 12.30
CA LEU A 406 -19.53 5.64 11.90
C LEU A 406 -20.92 6.26 11.74
N SER A 407 -21.94 5.43 11.61
CA SER A 407 -23.35 5.83 11.63
C SER A 407 -24.11 4.80 12.44
N CYS A 408 -24.98 5.17 13.39
CA CYS A 408 -25.81 4.22 14.14
C CYS A 408 -26.41 3.17 13.20
N PRO A 409 -25.84 1.95 13.13
CA PRO A 409 -26.04 1.10 11.99
C PRO A 409 -27.44 0.50 12.05
N ILE A 410 -28.18 0.60 10.95
CA ILE A 410 -29.54 0.07 10.91
C ILE A 410 -29.43 -1.45 10.86
N SER A 411 -29.92 -2.09 11.92
CA SER A 411 -30.04 -3.53 11.97
C SER A 411 -31.22 -3.96 11.10
N VAL A 412 -30.92 -4.64 9.99
CA VAL A 412 -31.90 -5.19 9.08
C VAL A 412 -31.92 -6.70 9.25
N ASN A 413 -33.13 -7.25 9.34
CA ASN A 413 -33.33 -8.67 9.51
C ASN A 413 -33.93 -9.27 8.23
N ALA A 414 -33.07 -9.81 7.36
CA ALA A 414 -33.52 -10.58 6.20
C ALA A 414 -33.97 -11.96 6.66
N THR A 415 -35.29 -12.15 6.67
CA THR A 415 -35.91 -13.41 7.11
C THR A 415 -36.45 -14.15 5.89
N PHE A 416 -35.92 -15.34 5.64
CA PHE A 416 -36.42 -16.32 4.67
C PHE A 416 -36.94 -17.56 5.41
N ALA A 417 -37.70 -18.40 4.73
CA ALA A 417 -38.38 -19.54 5.35
C ALA A 417 -37.42 -20.54 6.04
N ASN A 418 -36.20 -20.68 5.52
CA ASN A 418 -35.17 -21.60 6.01
C ASN A 418 -33.87 -20.91 6.46
N TYR A 419 -33.78 -19.59 6.35
CA TYR A 419 -32.54 -18.86 6.62
C TYR A 419 -32.85 -17.47 7.14
N ARG A 420 -32.10 -17.02 8.14
CA ARG A 420 -32.24 -15.68 8.70
C ARG A 420 -30.86 -15.05 8.83
N LEU A 421 -30.69 -13.86 8.26
CA LEU A 421 -29.48 -13.06 8.42
C LEU A 421 -29.85 -11.71 9.01
N ASN A 422 -29.33 -11.44 10.21
CA ASN A 422 -29.31 -10.09 10.74
C ASN A 422 -28.03 -9.43 10.23
N TYR A 423 -28.16 -8.34 9.48
CA TYR A 423 -27.01 -7.56 9.03
C TYR A 423 -27.22 -6.08 9.36
N LYS A 424 -26.11 -5.37 9.47
CA LYS A 424 -26.07 -3.94 9.74
C LYS A 424 -25.87 -3.17 8.42
N LEU A 425 -26.52 -2.03 8.28
CA LEU A 425 -26.29 -1.03 7.24
C LEU A 425 -25.69 0.23 7.87
N ALA A 426 -24.55 0.68 7.35
CA ALA A 426 -23.89 1.92 7.74
C ALA A 426 -23.59 2.78 6.50
N GLY A 427 -23.60 4.10 6.66
CA GLY A 427 -23.42 5.08 5.58
C GLY A 427 -24.50 6.16 5.55
N GLU A 428 -24.17 7.33 5.03
CA GLU A 428 -25.07 8.48 4.95
C GLU A 428 -26.09 8.35 3.79
N PHE A 429 -27.19 7.64 4.02
CA PHE A 429 -28.31 7.58 3.07
C PHE A 429 -29.55 8.29 3.61
N ASP A 430 -29.86 9.47 3.05
CA ASP A 430 -31.03 10.30 3.42
C ASP A 430 -32.10 10.29 2.30
N ALA A 431 -33.37 10.23 2.70
CA ALA A 431 -34.54 10.36 1.84
C ALA A 431 -34.54 11.65 1.00
N VAL A 432 -33.92 12.73 1.48
CA VAL A 432 -33.77 14.01 0.74
C VAL A 432 -33.08 13.81 -0.62
N ARG A 433 -32.14 12.85 -0.72
CA ARG A 433 -31.44 12.55 -1.99
C ARG A 433 -32.39 12.06 -3.09
N CYS A 434 -33.56 11.57 -2.70
CA CYS A 434 -34.58 11.02 -3.58
C CYS A 434 -35.65 12.04 -3.97
N GLU A 435 -35.64 13.27 -3.45
CA GLU A 435 -36.61 14.29 -3.81
C GLU A 435 -36.52 14.67 -5.29
N GLY A 436 -37.67 14.64 -5.98
CA GLY A 436 -37.76 14.96 -7.41
C GLY A 436 -37.04 13.97 -8.35
N LYS A 437 -36.54 12.85 -7.82
CA LYS A 437 -35.90 11.79 -8.61
C LYS A 437 -36.92 10.82 -9.20
N LYS A 438 -36.62 10.27 -10.37
CA LYS A 438 -37.46 9.29 -11.07
C LYS A 438 -36.85 7.89 -11.09
N LEU A 439 -35.55 7.78 -10.78
CA LEU A 439 -34.79 6.54 -10.85
C LEU A 439 -33.89 6.41 -9.62
N PHE A 440 -33.99 5.29 -8.92
CA PHE A 440 -33.08 4.89 -7.85
C PHE A 440 -32.16 3.79 -8.36
N ILE A 441 -30.85 3.97 -8.27
CA ILE A 441 -29.87 3.00 -8.74
C ILE A 441 -29.05 2.53 -7.54
N PHE A 442 -29.02 1.22 -7.31
CA PHE A 442 -28.05 0.63 -6.38
C PHE A 442 -27.10 -0.30 -7.11
N VAL A 443 -25.81 -0.07 -6.86
CA VAL A 443 -24.69 -0.80 -7.48
C VAL A 443 -24.13 -1.77 -6.46
N ILE A 444 -24.13 -3.07 -6.76
CA ILE A 444 -23.49 -4.08 -5.90
C ILE A 444 -22.00 -4.12 -6.22
N THR A 445 -21.15 -3.97 -5.20
CA THR A 445 -19.70 -3.91 -5.38
C THR A 445 -18.96 -4.54 -4.18
N THR A 446 -17.64 -4.69 -4.32
CA THR A 446 -16.76 -5.27 -3.30
C THR A 446 -15.92 -4.21 -2.64
N VAL A 447 -15.42 -4.47 -1.43
CA VAL A 447 -14.60 -3.53 -0.67
C VAL A 447 -13.38 -3.08 -1.48
N SER A 448 -12.71 -4.03 -2.14
CA SER A 448 -11.53 -3.82 -2.99
C SER A 448 -11.82 -3.15 -4.35
N SER A 449 -13.08 -2.98 -4.75
CA SER A 449 -13.45 -2.36 -6.03
C SER A 449 -13.44 -0.81 -6.00
N TYR A 450 -12.52 -0.17 -5.27
CA TYR A 450 -12.48 1.30 -5.12
C TYR A 450 -12.34 2.01 -6.48
N ASP A 451 -11.31 1.64 -7.26
CA ASP A 451 -11.05 2.25 -8.58
C ASP A 451 -12.26 2.10 -9.52
N GLN A 452 -12.96 0.97 -9.42
CA GLN A 452 -14.14 0.70 -10.23
C GLN A 452 -15.32 1.62 -9.88
N ARG A 453 -15.53 1.91 -8.58
CA ARG A 453 -16.53 2.90 -8.13
C ARG A 453 -16.15 4.30 -8.61
N ASP A 454 -14.87 4.66 -8.54
CA ASP A 454 -14.37 5.95 -9.03
C ASP A 454 -14.56 6.13 -10.54
N VAL A 455 -14.29 5.09 -11.34
CA VAL A 455 -14.58 5.10 -12.78
C VAL A 455 -16.09 5.30 -13.02
N ILE A 456 -16.96 4.62 -12.26
CA ILE A 456 -18.42 4.79 -12.36
C ILE A 456 -18.81 6.24 -12.05
N ARG A 457 -18.27 6.85 -10.99
CA ARG A 457 -18.50 8.25 -10.60
C ARG A 457 -18.05 9.23 -11.68
N GLN A 458 -16.87 9.01 -12.27
CA GLN A 458 -16.30 9.87 -13.30
C GLN A 458 -17.01 9.73 -14.66
N THR A 459 -17.66 8.60 -14.90
CA THR A 459 -18.34 8.30 -16.16
C THR A 459 -19.86 8.50 -16.03
N TRP A 460 -20.61 7.41 -15.86
CA TRP A 460 -22.04 7.38 -16.05
C TRP A 460 -22.87 7.69 -14.80
N ALA A 461 -22.26 7.62 -13.61
CA ALA A 461 -22.84 8.14 -12.36
C ALA A 461 -22.47 9.61 -12.10
N SER A 462 -21.77 10.27 -13.01
CA SER A 462 -21.43 11.69 -12.89
C SER A 462 -22.68 12.58 -12.82
N ASN A 463 -22.54 13.74 -12.19
CA ASN A 463 -23.62 14.74 -12.03
C ASN A 463 -24.30 15.14 -13.36
N LYS A 464 -23.60 14.97 -14.49
CA LYS A 464 -24.14 15.18 -15.84
C LYS A 464 -25.33 14.27 -16.14
N HIS A 465 -25.27 13.01 -15.74
CA HIS A 465 -26.29 12.01 -16.06
C HIS A 465 -27.29 11.77 -14.92
N THR A 466 -26.94 12.09 -13.68
CA THR A 466 -27.73 11.74 -12.48
C THR A 466 -28.69 12.84 -12.02
N ARG A 467 -28.96 13.87 -12.83
CA ARG A 467 -29.88 14.98 -12.46
C ARG A 467 -31.22 14.50 -11.90
N HIS A 468 -31.82 13.49 -12.53
CA HIS A 468 -33.11 12.90 -12.15
C HIS A 468 -33.01 11.47 -11.61
N ALA A 469 -31.80 11.04 -11.25
CA ALA A 469 -31.53 9.75 -10.63
C ALA A 469 -30.77 9.92 -9.30
N VAL A 470 -30.74 8.87 -8.50
CA VAL A 470 -29.81 8.72 -7.37
C VAL A 470 -29.02 7.43 -7.57
N VAL A 471 -27.73 7.46 -7.27
CA VAL A 471 -26.83 6.29 -7.36
C VAL A 471 -26.25 6.05 -5.97
N THR A 472 -26.29 4.79 -5.52
CA THR A 472 -25.71 4.33 -4.26
C THR A 472 -24.95 3.04 -4.47
N PHE A 473 -23.76 2.91 -3.88
CA PHE A 473 -22.96 1.68 -3.86
C PHE A 473 -23.27 0.87 -2.61
N ILE A 474 -23.50 -0.44 -2.75
CA ILE A 474 -23.71 -1.36 -1.63
C ILE A 474 -22.50 -2.28 -1.51
N VAL A 475 -21.78 -2.15 -0.40
CA VAL A 475 -20.50 -2.82 -0.15
C VAL A 475 -20.65 -3.87 0.95
N GLY A 476 -19.89 -4.97 0.85
CA GLY A 476 -19.83 -6.00 1.89
C GLY A 476 -18.98 -5.59 3.10
N GLN A 477 -18.81 -6.52 4.02
CA GLN A 477 -18.00 -6.33 5.22
C GLN A 477 -16.50 -6.23 4.84
N PRO A 478 -15.79 -5.18 5.28
CA PRO A 478 -14.33 -5.08 5.10
C PRO A 478 -13.62 -6.24 5.80
N LYS A 479 -12.59 -6.79 5.14
CA LYS A 479 -11.79 -7.93 5.64
C LYS A 479 -10.51 -7.51 6.37
N THR A 480 -10.06 -6.28 6.18
CA THR A 480 -8.82 -5.74 6.74
C THR A 480 -9.05 -4.31 7.20
N ARG A 481 -8.21 -3.80 8.10
CA ARG A 481 -8.28 -2.41 8.57
C ARG A 481 -8.05 -1.40 7.44
N ILE A 482 -7.16 -1.69 6.50
CA ILE A 482 -6.91 -0.84 5.31
C ILE A 482 -8.18 -0.73 4.44
N HIS A 483 -8.80 -1.88 4.15
CA HIS A 483 -10.08 -1.94 3.43
C HIS A 483 -11.18 -1.14 4.13
N GLU A 484 -11.12 -1.11 5.46
CA GLU A 484 -12.05 -0.39 6.29
C GLU A 484 -11.82 1.12 6.19
N GLU A 485 -10.61 1.61 6.47
CA GLU A 485 -10.22 3.03 6.39
C GLU A 485 -10.45 3.62 4.99
N LEU A 486 -10.14 2.87 3.92
CA LEU A 486 -10.43 3.29 2.55
C LEU A 486 -11.92 3.51 2.30
N LEU A 487 -12.78 2.61 2.82
CA LEU A 487 -14.23 2.76 2.70
C LEU A 487 -14.78 3.91 3.53
N ILE A 488 -14.19 4.19 4.69
CA ILE A 488 -14.54 5.35 5.53
C ILE A 488 -14.27 6.63 4.74
N HIS A 489 -13.03 6.79 4.28
CA HIS A 489 -12.63 7.95 3.50
C HIS A 489 -13.49 8.12 2.25
N GLU A 490 -13.77 7.03 1.54
CA GLU A 490 -14.62 7.05 0.35
C GLU A 490 -16.07 7.43 0.67
N SER A 491 -16.64 6.87 1.74
CA SER A 491 -17.99 7.19 2.22
C SER A 491 -18.10 8.67 2.58
N ASP A 492 -17.11 9.22 3.29
CA ASP A 492 -17.08 10.63 3.70
C ASP A 492 -16.91 11.57 2.51
N THR A 493 -16.09 11.17 1.53
CA THR A 493 -15.80 11.98 0.35
C THR A 493 -17.01 12.11 -0.58
N TYR A 494 -17.69 10.99 -0.85
CA TYR A 494 -18.71 10.94 -1.90
C TYR A 494 -20.14 10.85 -1.37
N GLY A 495 -20.33 10.39 -0.12
CA GLY A 495 -21.64 10.25 0.51
C GLY A 495 -22.58 9.31 -0.26
N ASP A 496 -22.05 8.42 -1.11
CA ASP A 496 -22.83 7.56 -2.01
C ASP A 496 -22.69 6.07 -1.69
N ILE A 497 -22.11 5.72 -0.55
CA ILE A 497 -21.85 4.34 -0.14
C ILE A 497 -22.76 3.92 1.02
N VAL A 498 -23.26 2.69 0.94
CA VAL A 498 -23.83 1.96 2.06
C VAL A 498 -23.00 0.69 2.29
N VAL A 499 -22.32 0.65 3.43
CA VAL A 499 -21.53 -0.50 3.85
C VAL A 499 -22.38 -1.43 4.71
N THR A 500 -22.23 -2.72 4.48
CA THR A 500 -23.04 -3.74 5.12
C THR A 500 -22.19 -4.70 5.94
N SER A 501 -22.74 -5.28 7.01
CA SER A 501 -22.08 -6.38 7.74
C SER A 501 -22.21 -7.74 7.04
N ILE A 502 -22.51 -7.73 5.73
CA ILE A 502 -22.71 -8.94 4.94
C ILE A 502 -21.34 -9.40 4.44
N PRO A 503 -20.93 -10.66 4.64
CA PRO A 503 -19.64 -11.16 4.16
C PRO A 503 -19.43 -10.87 2.68
N ASP A 504 -18.29 -10.29 2.32
CA ASP A 504 -17.97 -9.92 0.94
C ASP A 504 -17.52 -11.16 0.13
N SER A 505 -18.51 -11.96 -0.25
CA SER A 505 -18.38 -13.19 -1.03
C SER A 505 -19.64 -13.44 -1.86
N TYR A 506 -19.48 -14.15 -2.98
CA TYR A 506 -20.53 -14.33 -3.98
C TYR A 506 -21.82 -14.98 -3.43
N ASN A 507 -21.70 -15.92 -2.49
CA ASN A 507 -22.85 -16.62 -1.91
C ASN A 507 -23.77 -15.72 -1.05
N PHE A 508 -23.29 -14.53 -0.67
CA PHE A 508 -24.05 -13.58 0.14
C PHE A 508 -24.56 -12.37 -0.67
N THR A 509 -24.32 -12.33 -1.99
CA THR A 509 -24.79 -11.28 -2.89
C THR A 509 -26.30 -11.06 -2.80
N ALA A 510 -27.09 -12.13 -2.63
CA ALA A 510 -28.53 -12.04 -2.45
C ALA A 510 -28.95 -11.15 -1.25
N PHE A 511 -28.17 -11.12 -0.17
CA PHE A 511 -28.43 -10.23 0.97
C PHE A 511 -28.06 -8.78 0.68
N LYS A 512 -27.05 -8.52 -0.16
CA LYS A 512 -26.74 -7.15 -0.62
C LYS A 512 -27.84 -6.62 -1.54
N VAL A 513 -28.43 -7.45 -2.40
CA VAL A 513 -29.60 -7.08 -3.21
C VAL A 513 -30.82 -6.82 -2.32
N HIS A 514 -31.05 -7.67 -1.31
CA HIS A 514 -32.07 -7.43 -0.28
C HIS A 514 -31.86 -6.07 0.42
N ALA A 515 -30.61 -5.71 0.75
CA ALA A 515 -30.27 -4.40 1.31
C ALA A 515 -30.63 -3.25 0.36
N GLY A 516 -30.39 -3.38 -0.95
CA GLY A 516 -30.78 -2.39 -1.95
C GLY A 516 -32.29 -2.18 -2.05
N TYR A 517 -33.08 -3.25 -2.03
CA TYR A 517 -34.54 -3.16 -1.99
C TYR A 517 -35.03 -2.53 -0.69
N TYR A 518 -34.42 -2.90 0.43
CA TYR A 518 -34.76 -2.34 1.74
C TYR A 518 -34.48 -0.82 1.79
N LEU A 519 -33.32 -0.38 1.27
CA LEU A 519 -32.96 1.04 1.20
C LEU A 519 -33.97 1.83 0.36
N HIS A 520 -34.34 1.33 -0.83
CA HIS A 520 -35.34 1.99 -1.67
C HIS A 520 -36.69 2.11 -0.96
N ASN A 521 -37.22 1.01 -0.39
CA ASN A 521 -38.53 1.02 0.27
C ASN A 521 -38.56 1.88 1.54
N THR A 522 -37.44 1.97 2.26
CA THR A 522 -37.35 2.73 3.50
C THR A 522 -37.17 4.22 3.26
N TYR A 523 -36.31 4.60 2.30
CA TYR A 523 -35.86 5.98 2.14
C TYR A 523 -36.38 6.66 0.87
N CYS A 524 -36.70 5.88 -0.17
CA CYS A 524 -37.06 6.41 -1.49
C CYS A 524 -38.36 5.81 -2.05
N PRO A 525 -39.42 5.57 -1.24
CA PRO A 525 -40.62 4.86 -1.70
C PRO A 525 -41.37 5.61 -2.81
N HIS A 526 -41.20 6.93 -2.92
CA HIS A 526 -41.80 7.76 -3.96
C HIS A 526 -41.06 7.73 -5.30
N VAL A 527 -39.84 7.19 -5.35
CA VAL A 527 -39.10 7.06 -6.61
C VAL A 527 -39.66 5.85 -7.37
N PRO A 528 -40.28 6.05 -8.56
CA PRO A 528 -41.13 5.04 -9.19
C PRO A 528 -40.36 3.85 -9.80
N PHE A 529 -39.08 4.02 -10.11
CA PHE A 529 -38.26 2.99 -10.73
C PHE A 529 -36.95 2.74 -9.98
N VAL A 530 -36.53 1.48 -9.92
CA VAL A 530 -35.35 0.99 -9.21
C VAL A 530 -34.49 0.19 -10.18
N LEU A 531 -33.25 0.61 -10.44
CA LEU A 531 -32.28 -0.14 -11.24
C LEU A 531 -31.28 -0.82 -10.31
N ARG A 532 -31.21 -2.15 -10.37
CA ARG A 532 -30.09 -2.91 -9.81
C ARG A 532 -28.99 -2.99 -10.86
N ALA A 533 -27.74 -2.78 -10.46
CA ALA A 533 -26.57 -2.89 -11.32
C ALA A 533 -25.39 -3.56 -10.59
N ASP A 534 -24.55 -4.29 -11.31
CA ASP A 534 -23.21 -4.67 -10.86
C ASP A 534 -22.19 -3.54 -11.13
N ASP A 535 -20.98 -3.65 -10.57
CA ASP A 535 -19.91 -2.64 -10.75
C ASP A 535 -19.16 -2.75 -12.08
N ASP A 536 -19.49 -3.74 -12.91
CA ASP A 536 -18.90 -4.04 -14.22
C ASP A 536 -19.89 -3.79 -15.38
N ILE A 537 -20.79 -2.82 -15.23
CA ILE A 537 -21.73 -2.39 -16.27
C ILE A 537 -21.59 -0.89 -16.58
N VAL A 538 -22.08 -0.48 -17.75
CA VAL A 538 -22.30 0.92 -18.10
C VAL A 538 -23.79 1.18 -18.21
N ALA A 539 -24.36 2.03 -17.36
CA ALA A 539 -25.75 2.46 -17.42
C ALA A 539 -25.82 3.97 -17.62
N LEU A 540 -26.71 4.51 -18.47
CA LEU A 540 -26.92 5.95 -18.62
C LEU A 540 -28.24 6.39 -17.96
N PRO A 541 -28.19 6.94 -16.72
CA PRO A 541 -29.39 7.26 -15.96
C PRO A 541 -30.32 8.28 -16.64
N ASP A 542 -29.77 9.27 -17.33
CA ASP A 542 -30.52 10.27 -18.08
C ASP A 542 -31.33 9.66 -19.23
N ARG A 543 -30.79 8.66 -19.93
CA ARG A 543 -31.52 7.91 -20.96
C ARG A 543 -32.63 7.04 -20.35
N PHE A 544 -32.38 6.36 -19.23
CA PHE A 544 -33.44 5.65 -18.51
C PHE A 544 -34.57 6.61 -18.12
N VAL A 545 -34.25 7.78 -17.58
CA VAL A 545 -35.24 8.81 -17.23
C VAL A 545 -35.99 9.32 -18.47
N HIS A 546 -35.32 9.48 -19.61
CA HIS A 546 -35.98 9.81 -20.88
C HIS A 546 -37.03 8.76 -21.27
N PHE A 547 -36.67 7.47 -21.22
CA PHE A 547 -37.63 6.40 -21.55
C PHE A 547 -38.77 6.29 -20.53
N ILE A 548 -38.49 6.50 -19.24
CA ILE A 548 -39.52 6.63 -18.19
C ILE A 548 -40.49 7.76 -18.54
N ASN A 549 -39.99 8.94 -18.91
CA ASN A 549 -40.82 10.11 -19.25
C ASN A 549 -41.62 9.94 -20.53
N SER A 550 -41.10 9.17 -21.50
CA SER A 550 -41.78 8.89 -22.76
C SER A 550 -42.93 7.87 -22.62
N GLY A 551 -43.05 7.22 -21.45
CA GLY A 551 -44.01 6.13 -21.23
C GLY A 551 -43.59 4.79 -21.85
N PHE A 552 -42.31 4.62 -22.23
CA PHE A 552 -41.81 3.43 -22.90
C PHE A 552 -42.02 2.15 -22.07
N PHE A 553 -41.76 2.22 -20.77
CA PHE A 553 -41.92 1.08 -19.86
C PHE A 553 -43.39 0.77 -19.53
N GLY A 554 -44.37 1.51 -20.08
CA GLY A 554 -45.79 1.29 -19.79
C GLY A 554 -46.20 1.69 -18.36
N ASN A 555 -47.43 1.31 -17.98
CA ASN A 555 -48.05 1.66 -16.69
C ASN A 555 -48.27 0.43 -15.79
N ASP A 556 -47.55 -0.68 -16.02
CA ASP A 556 -47.65 -1.86 -15.17
C ASP A 556 -47.20 -1.50 -13.74
N GLU A 557 -48.05 -1.73 -12.73
CA GLU A 557 -47.69 -1.39 -11.34
C GLU A 557 -46.55 -2.28 -10.82
N LYS A 558 -46.54 -3.57 -11.16
CA LYS A 558 -45.55 -4.58 -10.72
C LYS A 558 -44.85 -5.23 -11.92
N ALA A 559 -43.71 -4.69 -12.32
CA ALA A 559 -42.92 -5.23 -13.43
C ALA A 559 -41.39 -5.15 -13.20
N ILE A 560 -40.67 -6.09 -13.81
CA ILE A 560 -39.21 -6.12 -13.94
C ILE A 560 -38.87 -6.15 -15.44
N TYR A 561 -38.04 -5.21 -15.87
CA TYR A 561 -37.57 -5.02 -17.24
C TYR A 561 -36.09 -5.41 -17.33
N GLY A 562 -35.75 -6.26 -18.29
CA GLY A 562 -34.37 -6.69 -18.53
C GLY A 562 -34.29 -7.78 -19.58
N ILE A 563 -33.23 -8.58 -19.52
CA ILE A 563 -33.01 -9.72 -20.44
C ILE A 563 -33.57 -10.98 -19.78
N LEU A 564 -34.55 -11.64 -20.40
CA LEU A 564 -35.18 -12.82 -19.80
C LEU A 564 -34.36 -14.08 -20.08
N VAL A 565 -34.07 -14.83 -19.02
CA VAL A 565 -33.47 -16.16 -19.10
C VAL A 565 -34.58 -17.20 -18.95
N LYS A 566 -34.76 -18.02 -19.99
CA LYS A 566 -35.81 -19.05 -20.08
C LYS A 566 -35.18 -20.43 -20.12
N ASN A 567 -35.83 -21.41 -19.49
CA ASN A 567 -35.46 -22.82 -19.52
C ASN A 567 -34.04 -23.15 -19.02
N SER A 568 -33.43 -22.29 -18.22
CA SER A 568 -32.12 -22.55 -17.61
C SER A 568 -32.23 -23.67 -16.56
N LYS A 569 -31.18 -24.49 -16.47
CA LYS A 569 -31.17 -25.68 -15.62
C LYS A 569 -30.21 -25.48 -14.44
N PRO A 570 -30.57 -25.97 -13.23
CA PRO A 570 -29.65 -25.99 -12.10
C PRO A 570 -28.42 -26.86 -12.42
N VAL A 571 -27.23 -26.32 -12.18
CA VAL A 571 -25.98 -27.05 -12.39
C VAL A 571 -25.79 -28.07 -11.27
N ARG A 572 -25.56 -29.33 -11.62
CA ARG A 572 -25.48 -30.45 -10.65
C ARG A 572 -24.07 -30.94 -10.38
N ASP A 573 -23.06 -30.30 -10.99
CA ASP A 573 -21.65 -30.58 -10.73
C ASP A 573 -21.20 -29.87 -9.45
N PRO A 574 -20.77 -30.59 -8.40
CA PRO A 574 -20.29 -30.00 -7.14
C PRO A 574 -19.10 -29.03 -7.29
N ASN A 575 -18.32 -29.14 -8.37
CA ASN A 575 -17.17 -28.27 -8.61
C ASN A 575 -17.52 -26.98 -9.36
N HIS A 576 -18.77 -26.85 -9.82
CA HIS A 576 -19.19 -25.67 -10.58
C HIS A 576 -19.60 -24.53 -9.64
N LYS A 577 -19.22 -23.29 -9.96
CA LYS A 577 -19.52 -22.11 -9.13
C LYS A 577 -21.02 -21.96 -8.81
N TRP A 578 -21.90 -22.35 -9.75
CA TRP A 578 -23.37 -22.36 -9.62
C TRP A 578 -23.96 -23.73 -9.25
N TYR A 579 -23.22 -24.58 -8.54
CA TYR A 579 -23.71 -25.88 -8.08
C TYR A 579 -24.96 -25.75 -7.20
N ILE A 580 -25.97 -26.54 -7.55
CA ILE A 580 -27.23 -26.66 -6.80
C ILE A 580 -27.50 -28.14 -6.50
N PRO A 581 -27.43 -28.58 -5.24
CA PRO A 581 -27.76 -29.95 -4.85
C PRO A 581 -29.19 -30.34 -5.24
N MET A 582 -29.40 -31.62 -5.60
CA MET A 582 -30.72 -32.12 -5.98
C MET A 582 -31.74 -32.01 -4.83
N ASP A 583 -31.30 -32.27 -3.60
CA ASP A 583 -32.13 -32.21 -2.40
C ASP A 583 -32.49 -30.77 -2.01
N TYR A 584 -31.71 -29.79 -2.46
CA TYR A 584 -31.95 -28.37 -2.20
C TYR A 584 -32.93 -27.76 -3.21
N TYR A 585 -32.84 -28.16 -4.49
CA TYR A 585 -33.79 -27.76 -5.53
C TYR A 585 -34.02 -28.92 -6.49
N ASN A 586 -35.20 -29.54 -6.42
CA ASN A 586 -35.51 -30.78 -7.12
C ASN A 586 -36.11 -30.60 -8.52
N GLN A 587 -36.45 -29.37 -8.91
CA GLN A 587 -37.02 -29.11 -10.24
C GLN A 587 -35.93 -29.19 -11.32
N SER A 588 -36.35 -29.55 -12.53
CA SER A 588 -35.43 -29.76 -13.67
C SER A 588 -34.97 -28.46 -14.34
N ALA A 589 -35.66 -27.35 -14.10
CA ALA A 589 -35.36 -26.03 -14.64
C ALA A 589 -35.76 -24.95 -13.64
N PHE A 590 -35.11 -23.79 -13.68
CA PHE A 590 -35.52 -22.60 -12.94
C PHE A 590 -36.77 -21.97 -13.59
N PRO A 591 -37.57 -21.20 -12.83
CA PRO A 591 -38.57 -20.32 -13.44
C PRO A 591 -37.89 -19.33 -14.39
N THR A 592 -38.65 -18.73 -15.30
CA THR A 592 -38.12 -17.60 -16.07
C THR A 592 -37.70 -16.49 -15.11
N TYR A 593 -36.48 -15.98 -15.28
CA TYR A 593 -35.94 -14.89 -14.46
C TYR A 593 -35.24 -13.86 -15.35
N VAL A 594 -34.81 -12.75 -14.78
CA VAL A 594 -34.12 -11.66 -15.48
C VAL A 594 -32.63 -11.72 -15.16
N ASN A 595 -31.78 -11.60 -16.18
CA ASN A 595 -30.33 -11.74 -16.05
C ASN A 595 -29.73 -10.79 -14.98
N GLY A 596 -28.85 -11.33 -14.14
CA GLY A 596 -28.29 -10.68 -12.96
C GLY A 596 -27.63 -9.31 -13.15
N PRO A 597 -26.73 -9.08 -14.14
CA PRO A 597 -25.88 -7.88 -14.20
C PRO A 597 -26.62 -6.54 -14.06
N ALA A 598 -27.82 -6.44 -14.64
CA ALA A 598 -28.71 -5.33 -14.35
C ALA A 598 -30.16 -5.61 -14.76
N TYR A 599 -31.09 -5.04 -14.00
CA TYR A 599 -32.52 -5.03 -14.32
C TYR A 599 -33.24 -3.85 -13.66
N LEU A 600 -34.26 -3.33 -14.33
CA LEU A 600 -35.08 -2.21 -13.87
C LEU A 600 -36.39 -2.74 -13.28
N MET A 601 -36.80 -2.26 -12.12
CA MET A 601 -38.00 -2.68 -11.42
C MET A 601 -38.90 -1.48 -11.16
N THR A 602 -40.21 -1.70 -11.10
CA THR A 602 -41.12 -0.72 -10.50
C THR A 602 -41.02 -0.74 -8.98
N ALA A 603 -41.29 0.39 -8.32
CA ALA A 603 -41.28 0.51 -6.86
C ALA A 603 -42.17 -0.55 -6.16
N LYS A 604 -43.35 -0.85 -6.70
CA LYS A 604 -44.24 -1.88 -6.13
C LYS A 604 -43.71 -3.31 -6.27
N SER A 605 -42.76 -3.54 -7.18
CA SER A 605 -42.12 -4.85 -7.31
C SER A 605 -41.14 -5.11 -6.17
N THR A 606 -40.34 -4.12 -5.78
CA THR A 606 -39.40 -4.27 -4.65
C THR A 606 -40.15 -4.44 -3.33
N GLU A 607 -41.24 -3.68 -3.12
CA GLU A 607 -42.15 -3.81 -1.96
C GLU A 607 -42.73 -5.23 -1.87
N ALA A 608 -43.39 -5.70 -2.93
CA ALA A 608 -44.05 -7.01 -2.94
C ALA A 608 -43.08 -8.18 -2.73
N ILE A 609 -41.86 -8.05 -3.26
CA ILE A 609 -40.79 -9.05 -3.08
C ILE A 609 -40.33 -9.10 -1.63
N LEU A 610 -40.06 -7.95 -0.99
CA LEU A 610 -39.63 -7.89 0.41
C LEU A 610 -40.69 -8.50 1.35
N GLU A 611 -41.97 -8.19 1.14
CA GLU A 611 -43.09 -8.73 1.95
C GLU A 611 -43.17 -10.26 1.95
N LYS A 612 -42.75 -10.91 0.85
CA LYS A 612 -42.80 -12.36 0.67
C LYS A 612 -41.49 -13.09 0.96
N THR A 613 -40.45 -12.39 1.39
CA THR A 613 -39.20 -13.03 1.84
C THR A 613 -39.41 -14.08 2.94
N PRO A 614 -40.21 -13.85 4.02
CA PRO A 614 -40.32 -14.81 5.14
C PRO A 614 -41.00 -16.13 4.76
N GLU A 615 -41.78 -16.13 3.68
CA GLU A 615 -42.48 -17.30 3.17
C GLU A 615 -41.67 -18.08 2.12
N THR A 616 -40.51 -17.58 1.71
CA THR A 616 -39.73 -18.10 0.58
C THR A 616 -38.43 -18.71 1.07
N THR A 617 -38.10 -19.91 0.59
CA THR A 617 -36.80 -20.54 0.87
C THR A 617 -35.69 -19.70 0.26
N PHE A 618 -34.70 -19.33 1.07
CA PHE A 618 -33.51 -18.61 0.61
C PHE A 618 -32.81 -19.41 -0.48
N PHE A 619 -32.46 -18.72 -1.57
CA PHE A 619 -31.74 -19.24 -2.73
C PHE A 619 -30.56 -18.32 -3.02
N TRP A 620 -29.34 -18.84 -2.99
CA TRP A 620 -28.14 -18.00 -2.96
C TRP A 620 -27.82 -17.31 -4.30
N ILE A 621 -28.32 -17.84 -5.42
CA ILE A 621 -28.29 -17.19 -6.74
C ILE A 621 -29.40 -16.13 -6.77
N GLU A 622 -29.01 -14.86 -6.72
CA GLU A 622 -29.88 -13.73 -6.42
C GLU A 622 -30.88 -13.42 -7.55
N ASP A 623 -30.46 -13.53 -8.80
CA ASP A 623 -31.33 -13.23 -9.95
C ASP A 623 -32.44 -14.28 -10.10
N VAL A 624 -32.12 -15.57 -9.90
CA VAL A 624 -33.09 -16.66 -9.77
C VAL A 624 -34.03 -16.44 -8.58
N LEU A 625 -33.51 -16.03 -7.42
CA LEU A 625 -34.29 -15.79 -6.21
C LEU A 625 -35.31 -14.65 -6.40
N PHE A 626 -34.82 -13.44 -6.69
CA PHE A 626 -35.63 -12.22 -6.67
C PHE A 626 -36.47 -12.05 -7.94
N THR A 627 -35.89 -12.34 -9.10
CA THR A 627 -36.55 -12.06 -10.39
C THR A 627 -37.21 -13.29 -11.02
N GLY A 628 -36.98 -14.48 -10.46
CA GLY A 628 -37.65 -15.72 -10.86
C GLY A 628 -38.64 -16.21 -9.81
N LEU A 629 -38.14 -16.88 -8.77
CA LEU A 629 -38.95 -17.54 -7.75
C LEU A 629 -39.90 -16.57 -7.02
N MET A 630 -39.38 -15.41 -6.60
CA MET A 630 -40.20 -14.41 -5.91
C MET A 630 -41.08 -13.61 -6.87
N ALA A 631 -40.65 -13.35 -8.10
CA ALA A 631 -41.48 -12.68 -9.10
C ALA A 631 -42.73 -13.51 -9.44
N GLU A 632 -42.56 -14.82 -9.65
CA GLU A 632 -43.68 -15.76 -9.86
C GLU A 632 -44.65 -15.76 -8.67
N LYS A 633 -44.12 -15.83 -7.45
CA LYS A 633 -44.91 -15.87 -6.22
C LYS A 633 -45.68 -14.57 -5.94
N THR A 634 -45.13 -13.43 -6.32
CA THR A 634 -45.71 -12.09 -6.07
C THR A 634 -46.55 -11.55 -7.25
N GLY A 635 -46.59 -12.30 -8.36
CA GLY A 635 -47.26 -11.90 -9.59
C GLY A 635 -46.61 -10.68 -10.25
N VAL A 636 -45.30 -10.51 -10.08
CA VAL A 636 -44.53 -9.45 -10.74
C VAL A 636 -44.28 -9.86 -12.18
N LYS A 637 -44.65 -8.98 -13.12
CA LYS A 637 -44.53 -9.26 -14.56
C LYS A 637 -43.08 -9.12 -15.03
N LEU A 638 -42.57 -10.11 -15.74
CA LEU A 638 -41.27 -10.04 -16.38
C LEU A 638 -41.41 -9.52 -17.83
N VAL A 639 -40.63 -8.50 -18.19
CA VAL A 639 -40.73 -7.81 -19.49
C VAL A 639 -39.37 -7.80 -20.19
N GLU A 640 -39.29 -8.52 -21.31
CA GLU A 640 -38.12 -8.56 -22.19
C GLU A 640 -37.80 -7.17 -22.76
N SER A 641 -36.57 -6.70 -22.55
CA SER A 641 -36.15 -5.32 -22.86
C SER A 641 -34.81 -5.25 -23.62
N LEU A 642 -34.60 -6.18 -24.58
CA LEU A 642 -33.37 -6.32 -25.38
C LEU A 642 -32.94 -5.08 -26.17
N GLY A 643 -33.81 -4.08 -26.37
CA GLY A 643 -33.47 -2.81 -27.04
C GLY A 643 -32.78 -1.79 -26.13
N ILE A 644 -32.98 -1.93 -24.82
CA ILE A 644 -32.55 -1.00 -23.77
C ILE A 644 -31.38 -1.60 -22.99
N PHE A 645 -31.44 -2.90 -22.71
CA PHE A 645 -30.40 -3.70 -22.09
C PHE A 645 -29.67 -4.50 -23.17
N LYS A 646 -28.35 -4.31 -23.27
CA LYS A 646 -27.49 -5.01 -24.22
C LYS A 646 -26.30 -5.64 -23.52
N PHE A 647 -25.74 -6.67 -24.14
CA PHE A 647 -24.41 -7.15 -23.80
C PHE A 647 -23.35 -6.42 -24.62
N TYR A 648 -22.19 -6.15 -24.03
CA TYR A 648 -21.04 -5.65 -24.76
C TYR A 648 -20.52 -6.73 -25.71
N CYS A 649 -20.30 -6.38 -26.97
CA CYS A 649 -19.70 -7.27 -27.96
C CYS A 649 -18.51 -6.57 -28.62
N ASN A 650 -17.31 -7.15 -28.47
CA ASN A 650 -16.11 -6.64 -29.10
C ASN A 650 -15.93 -7.29 -30.49
N GLU A 651 -16.21 -6.53 -31.56
CA GLU A 651 -16.13 -7.04 -32.95
C GLU A 651 -14.75 -7.59 -33.37
N ARG A 652 -13.69 -7.26 -32.63
CA ARG A 652 -12.29 -7.63 -32.92
C ARG A 652 -11.88 -8.98 -32.33
N ASP A 653 -12.68 -9.57 -31.45
CA ASP A 653 -12.37 -10.86 -30.85
C ASP A 653 -13.18 -11.99 -31.49
N LYS A 654 -12.48 -13.00 -32.04
CA LYS A 654 -13.12 -14.16 -32.67
C LYS A 654 -13.73 -15.11 -31.63
N SER A 655 -13.21 -15.09 -30.40
CA SER A 655 -13.72 -15.93 -29.30
C SER A 655 -15.07 -15.41 -28.78
N ASP A 656 -15.20 -14.09 -28.63
CA ASP A 656 -16.45 -13.42 -28.28
C ASP A 656 -17.56 -13.75 -29.29
N ARG A 657 -17.29 -13.74 -30.61
CA ARG A 657 -18.29 -14.19 -31.60
C ARG A 657 -18.81 -15.60 -31.33
N SER A 658 -17.91 -16.54 -31.01
CA SER A 658 -18.27 -17.96 -30.83
C SER A 658 -19.01 -18.27 -29.53
N ALA A 659 -18.76 -17.51 -28.45
CA ALA A 659 -19.52 -17.61 -27.21
C ALA A 659 -20.94 -17.07 -27.37
N PHE A 660 -21.12 -16.05 -28.21
CA PHE A 660 -22.41 -15.44 -28.52
C PHE A 660 -23.24 -16.24 -29.56
N ASP A 661 -22.61 -16.96 -30.49
CA ASP A 661 -23.31 -17.79 -31.49
C ASP A 661 -24.11 -18.95 -30.87
N ASN A 662 -23.85 -19.32 -29.61
CA ASN A 662 -24.60 -20.33 -28.86
C ASN A 662 -25.82 -19.77 -28.09
N TRP A 663 -25.97 -18.45 -28.02
CA TRP A 663 -27.16 -17.78 -27.48
C TRP A 663 -28.04 -17.35 -28.64
N ASP A 664 -29.00 -18.22 -28.95
CA ASP A 664 -29.99 -18.02 -29.99
C ASP A 664 -30.80 -16.74 -29.66
N HIS A 665 -30.57 -15.69 -30.46
CA HIS A 665 -31.40 -14.50 -30.77
C HIS A 665 -30.60 -13.18 -30.83
N GLU A 666 -30.15 -12.84 -32.06
CA GLU A 666 -29.83 -11.50 -32.58
C GLU A 666 -28.87 -10.59 -31.76
N GLY A 667 -27.56 -10.89 -31.81
CA GLY A 667 -26.49 -10.00 -31.34
C GLY A 667 -26.27 -8.79 -32.26
N TYR A 668 -26.82 -7.63 -31.89
CA TYR A 668 -26.59 -6.36 -32.59
C TYR A 668 -25.37 -5.60 -32.01
N CYS A 669 -24.28 -5.53 -32.76
CA CYS A 669 -23.19 -4.57 -32.53
C CYS A 669 -23.60 -3.17 -33.00
N MET A 670 -23.44 -2.17 -32.13
CA MET A 670 -24.02 -0.83 -32.28
C MET A 670 -23.23 0.07 -33.25
N ARG A 671 -23.68 0.20 -34.51
CA ARG A 671 -23.26 1.29 -35.45
C ARG A 671 -24.33 1.79 -36.44
N GLN A 672 -25.62 1.48 -36.28
CA GLN A 672 -26.64 1.93 -37.24
C GLN A 672 -27.63 2.96 -36.69
N ALA A 673 -27.97 3.95 -37.53
CA ALA A 673 -28.91 5.05 -37.31
C ALA A 673 -30.36 4.63 -36.96
N SER A 674 -30.69 3.33 -37.08
CA SER A 674 -31.95 2.71 -36.64
C SER A 674 -32.05 2.53 -35.12
N SER A 675 -30.99 2.82 -34.37
CA SER A 675 -30.88 2.58 -32.93
C SER A 675 -31.35 3.75 -32.06
N CYS A 676 -32.07 4.72 -32.61
CA CYS A 676 -32.50 5.93 -31.91
C CYS A 676 -34.02 6.06 -31.90
N ASP A 677 -34.55 6.59 -30.81
CA ASP A 677 -35.94 6.95 -30.72
C ASP A 677 -36.26 8.17 -31.59
N LYS A 678 -37.55 8.54 -31.66
CA LYS A 678 -38.02 9.70 -32.45
C LYS A 678 -37.45 11.05 -31.97
N SER A 679 -36.86 11.10 -30.78
CA SER A 679 -36.27 12.29 -30.16
C SER A 679 -34.77 12.39 -30.44
N GLY A 680 -34.18 11.43 -31.15
CA GLY A 680 -32.75 11.38 -31.40
C GLY A 680 -31.93 10.88 -30.21
N VAL A 681 -32.54 10.13 -29.28
CA VAL A 681 -31.87 9.49 -28.15
C VAL A 681 -31.63 8.02 -28.49
N PRO A 682 -30.41 7.47 -28.31
CA PRO A 682 -30.16 6.05 -28.54
C PRO A 682 -31.02 5.15 -27.62
N HIS A 683 -31.55 4.05 -28.15
CA HIS A 683 -32.33 3.07 -27.41
C HIS A 683 -31.53 2.36 -26.31
N VAL A 684 -30.22 2.20 -26.50
CA VAL A 684 -29.37 1.55 -25.51
C VAL A 684 -29.14 2.46 -24.32
N THR A 685 -29.59 1.99 -23.16
CA THR A 685 -29.40 2.65 -21.86
C THR A 685 -28.44 1.88 -20.96
N LEU A 686 -28.18 0.60 -21.23
CA LEU A 686 -27.28 -0.22 -20.45
C LEU A 686 -26.52 -1.21 -21.32
N ILE A 687 -25.23 -1.32 -21.04
CA ILE A 687 -24.33 -2.34 -21.59
C ILE A 687 -23.74 -3.12 -20.42
N SER A 688 -24.03 -4.41 -20.38
CA SER A 688 -23.43 -5.37 -19.45
C SER A 688 -22.27 -6.08 -20.13
N HIS A 689 -21.13 -6.20 -19.44
CA HIS A 689 -20.05 -7.06 -19.90
C HIS A 689 -20.47 -8.54 -19.78
N ALA A 690 -20.00 -9.39 -20.70
CA ALA A 690 -20.25 -10.82 -20.62
C ALA A 690 -19.62 -11.39 -19.32
N PRO A 691 -20.18 -12.46 -18.71
CA PRO A 691 -19.74 -12.99 -17.41
C PRO A 691 -18.26 -13.43 -17.32
N ASP A 692 -17.54 -13.50 -18.43
CA ASP A 692 -16.13 -13.87 -18.52
C ASP A 692 -15.22 -12.70 -18.97
N PHE A 693 -15.75 -11.48 -19.08
CA PHE A 693 -15.00 -10.31 -19.52
C PHE A 693 -14.23 -9.67 -18.34
N PRO A 694 -13.00 -9.18 -18.56
CA PRO A 694 -12.27 -8.51 -17.50
C PRO A 694 -12.87 -7.12 -17.21
N ARG A 695 -12.98 -6.80 -15.91
CA ARG A 695 -13.61 -5.59 -15.36
C ARG A 695 -13.05 -4.22 -15.81
N PRO A 696 -11.78 -4.03 -16.23
CA PRO A 696 -11.20 -2.68 -16.35
C PRO A 696 -11.45 -1.96 -17.69
N ASN A 697 -12.67 -1.94 -18.22
CA ASN A 697 -12.99 -1.17 -19.44
C ASN A 697 -14.34 -0.42 -19.42
N VAL A 698 -14.89 -0.12 -18.24
CA VAL A 698 -16.13 0.65 -18.09
C VAL A 698 -16.02 2.05 -18.71
N GLU A 699 -14.87 2.71 -18.62
CA GLU A 699 -14.65 4.02 -19.26
C GLU A 699 -14.69 3.93 -20.80
N ARG A 700 -14.09 2.89 -21.39
CA ARG A 700 -14.13 2.67 -22.83
C ARG A 700 -15.54 2.35 -23.31
N ALA A 701 -16.25 1.47 -22.61
CA ALA A 701 -17.63 1.13 -22.94
C ALA A 701 -18.56 2.36 -22.80
N TYR A 702 -18.32 3.22 -21.80
CA TYR A 702 -18.97 4.51 -21.68
C TYR A 702 -18.68 5.43 -22.88
N ASN A 703 -17.41 5.58 -23.25
CA ASN A 703 -17.01 6.39 -24.41
C ASN A 703 -17.66 5.87 -25.71
N ASP A 704 -17.66 4.55 -25.94
CA ASP A 704 -18.33 3.91 -27.07
C ASP A 704 -19.84 4.22 -27.07
N MET A 705 -20.48 4.18 -25.90
CA MET A 705 -21.90 4.51 -25.71
C MET A 705 -22.22 6.00 -25.88
N MET A 706 -21.25 6.88 -25.61
CA MET A 706 -21.36 8.33 -25.84
C MET A 706 -21.12 8.70 -27.31
N MET A 707 -20.41 7.88 -28.07
CA MET A 707 -20.13 8.08 -29.50
C MET A 707 -21.27 7.65 -30.43
N ILE A 708 -22.38 7.13 -29.91
CA ILE A 708 -23.56 6.75 -30.71
C ILE A 708 -24.16 8.01 -31.34
N GLN A 709 -24.01 8.16 -32.66
CA GLN A 709 -24.55 9.29 -33.42
C GLN A 709 -26.00 9.01 -33.84
N CYS A 710 -26.95 9.76 -33.27
CA CYS A 710 -28.32 9.78 -33.77
C CYS A 710 -28.47 10.82 -34.89
N PRO A 711 -29.17 10.50 -36.00
CA PRO A 711 -29.26 11.37 -37.18
C PRO A 711 -30.09 12.65 -37.02
N ALA A 712 -30.28 13.18 -35.80
CA ALA A 712 -31.08 14.39 -35.57
C ALA A 712 -30.27 15.65 -35.16
N THR A 713 -28.95 15.58 -35.03
CA THR A 713 -28.12 16.71 -34.55
C THR A 713 -26.97 17.12 -35.47
N LEU A 714 -26.93 16.60 -36.71
CA LEU A 714 -25.90 17.00 -37.68
C LEU A 714 -26.10 18.41 -38.28
N LEU A 715 -27.25 19.07 -38.04
CA LEU A 715 -27.56 20.39 -38.62
C LEU A 715 -27.28 21.58 -37.71
N PHE A 716 -26.99 21.39 -36.42
CA PHE A 716 -26.81 22.51 -35.49
C PHE A 716 -25.34 22.82 -35.12
N HIS A 717 -24.42 21.86 -35.25
CA HIS A 717 -23.00 22.07 -34.94
C HIS A 717 -22.12 22.45 -36.14
N LEU A 718 -22.56 22.17 -37.37
CA LEU A 718 -21.80 22.55 -38.57
C LEU A 718 -21.92 24.04 -38.92
N CYS A 719 -22.93 24.75 -38.40
CA CYS A 719 -23.08 26.20 -38.64
C CYS A 719 -22.25 27.07 -37.69
N PHE A 720 -21.74 26.55 -36.58
CA PHE A 720 -20.99 27.36 -35.61
C PHE A 720 -19.46 27.37 -35.86
N LEU A 721 -18.95 26.42 -36.64
CA LEU A 721 -17.51 26.30 -36.93
C LEU A 721 -17.08 26.88 -38.28
N ILE A 722 -18.02 27.29 -39.13
CA ILE A 722 -17.71 27.85 -40.46
C ILE A 722 -17.67 29.39 -40.45
N ASP A 723 -18.21 30.06 -39.44
CA ASP A 723 -18.18 31.53 -39.35
C ASP A 723 -16.93 32.11 -38.64
N LEU A 724 -16.02 31.29 -38.11
CA LEU A 724 -14.79 31.76 -37.43
C LEU A 724 -13.51 31.60 -38.27
N ALA A 725 -13.56 30.98 -39.45
CA ALA A 725 -12.37 30.68 -40.25
C ALA A 725 -12.20 31.55 -41.52
N VAL A 726 -13.03 32.60 -41.71
CA VAL A 726 -12.99 33.43 -42.94
C VAL A 726 -12.74 34.92 -42.67
N MET A 727 -12.44 35.33 -41.42
CA MET A 727 -11.97 36.68 -41.14
C MET A 727 -10.75 36.68 -40.23
N GLU A 728 -9.56 36.60 -40.83
CA GLU A 728 -8.47 37.55 -40.62
C GLU A 728 -7.27 37.16 -41.49
N GLY A 729 -6.99 37.99 -42.49
CA GLY A 729 -5.79 37.92 -43.31
C GLY A 729 -4.65 38.73 -42.70
N ALA A 730 -3.44 38.20 -42.87
CA ALA A 730 -2.15 38.88 -42.91
C ALA A 730 -1.77 39.80 -41.72
N ARG A 731 -0.99 39.26 -40.78
CA ARG A 731 0.05 40.00 -40.05
C ARG A 731 1.34 39.19 -39.91
N GLU A 732 2.44 39.94 -39.97
CA GLU A 732 3.84 39.52 -40.03
C GLU A 732 4.32 38.69 -38.83
N GLN A 733 5.39 37.91 -39.06
CA GLN A 733 6.14 37.15 -38.05
C GLN A 733 6.45 37.99 -36.79
N SER A 734 5.86 37.62 -35.65
CA SER A 734 6.32 38.03 -34.32
C SER A 734 6.45 36.80 -33.43
N CYS A 735 7.54 36.73 -32.67
CA CYS A 735 8.06 35.58 -31.93
C CYS A 735 7.01 34.71 -31.23
N LEU A 736 7.16 33.37 -31.34
CA LEU A 736 6.35 32.35 -30.67
C LEU A 736 6.40 32.45 -29.12
N TYR A 737 7.34 33.19 -28.54
CA TYR A 737 7.55 33.33 -27.09
C TYR A 737 8.18 34.68 -26.76
N HIS A 738 8.02 35.10 -25.51
CA HIS A 738 8.54 36.36 -25.00
C HIS A 738 9.91 36.19 -24.31
N VAL A 739 10.94 36.85 -24.84
CA VAL A 739 12.32 36.87 -24.30
C VAL A 739 12.82 38.30 -24.16
N SER A 740 13.73 38.54 -23.22
CA SER A 740 14.37 39.84 -23.08
C SER A 740 15.21 40.19 -24.31
N ALA A 741 15.33 41.47 -24.65
CA ALA A 741 16.09 41.94 -25.81
C ALA A 741 17.61 41.63 -25.71
N GLU A 742 18.10 41.33 -24.51
CA GLU A 742 19.49 41.01 -24.22
C GLU A 742 19.79 39.51 -24.35
N LEU A 743 18.76 38.65 -24.41
CA LEU A 743 18.92 37.20 -24.48
C LEU A 743 19.15 36.75 -25.94
N ASN A 744 20.37 36.26 -26.22
CA ASN A 744 20.70 35.73 -27.55
C ASN A 744 20.12 34.31 -27.75
N THR A 745 18.99 34.19 -28.45
CA THR A 745 18.34 32.89 -28.72
C THR A 745 19.12 32.00 -29.71
N SER A 746 20.05 32.56 -30.49
CA SER A 746 20.91 31.79 -31.40
C SER A 746 22.09 31.11 -30.69
N SER A 747 22.30 31.39 -29.39
CA SER A 747 23.31 30.73 -28.57
C SER A 747 22.98 29.24 -28.38
N LYS A 748 24.03 28.42 -28.18
CA LYS A 748 23.88 27.01 -27.82
C LYS A 748 23.49 26.86 -26.35
N VAL A 749 22.72 25.83 -26.04
CA VAL A 749 22.47 25.39 -24.66
C VAL A 749 23.73 24.65 -24.17
N ALA A 750 24.52 25.29 -23.30
CA ALA A 750 25.84 24.81 -22.87
C ALA A 750 26.74 24.44 -24.08
N ASP A 751 27.42 23.30 -24.05
CA ASP A 751 28.24 22.78 -25.14
C ASP A 751 27.46 21.87 -26.12
N SER A 752 26.12 21.83 -26.02
CA SER A 752 25.28 20.97 -26.85
C SER A 752 25.16 21.42 -28.32
N SER A 753 24.55 20.57 -29.15
CA SER A 753 24.23 20.90 -30.56
C SER A 753 22.94 21.72 -30.73
N PHE A 754 22.21 22.02 -29.65
CA PHE A 754 20.90 22.66 -29.69
C PHE A 754 20.96 24.12 -29.27
N THR A 755 20.17 24.97 -29.95
CA THR A 755 20.09 26.40 -29.64
C THR A 755 19.03 26.68 -28.58
N THR A 756 19.20 27.81 -27.90
CA THR A 756 18.19 28.37 -27.01
C THR A 756 16.84 28.58 -27.71
N ASP A 757 16.86 28.99 -28.98
CA ASP A 757 15.67 29.13 -29.83
C ASP A 757 14.92 27.79 -30.01
N TRP A 758 15.65 26.71 -30.27
CA TRP A 758 15.06 25.37 -30.37
C TRP A 758 14.43 24.93 -29.05
N LEU A 759 15.09 25.20 -27.91
CA LEU A 759 14.57 24.88 -26.58
C LEU A 759 13.24 25.60 -26.32
N LEU A 760 13.23 26.93 -26.43
CA LEU A 760 12.06 27.76 -26.11
C LEU A 760 10.88 27.51 -27.07
N SER A 761 11.15 27.34 -28.36
CA SER A 761 10.13 27.02 -29.36
C SER A 761 9.39 25.72 -29.02
N ASN A 762 10.11 24.67 -28.62
CA ASN A 762 9.48 23.39 -28.29
C ASN A 762 8.76 23.45 -26.94
N LEU A 763 9.28 24.16 -25.93
CA LEU A 763 8.56 24.34 -24.67
C LEU A 763 7.24 25.08 -24.87
N HIS A 764 7.23 26.16 -25.67
CA HIS A 764 5.99 26.87 -25.98
C HIS A 764 4.98 26.00 -26.74
N LEU A 765 5.44 25.13 -27.65
CA LEU A 765 4.52 24.28 -28.41
C LEU A 765 3.98 23.08 -27.63
N PHE A 766 4.77 22.51 -26.73
CA PHE A 766 4.46 21.20 -26.11
C PHE A 766 4.24 21.26 -24.60
N ASP A 767 4.46 22.41 -23.96
CA ASP A 767 4.18 22.60 -22.54
C ASP A 767 3.23 23.78 -22.27
N PRO A 768 1.94 23.51 -22.01
CA PRO A 768 0.96 24.54 -21.72
C PRO A 768 1.29 25.35 -20.46
N GLN A 769 2.02 24.77 -19.51
CA GLN A 769 2.43 25.47 -18.28
C GLN A 769 3.47 26.54 -18.59
N PHE A 770 4.56 26.17 -19.27
CA PHE A 770 5.55 27.12 -19.75
C PHE A 770 4.91 28.23 -20.59
N SER A 771 4.00 27.87 -21.50
CA SER A 771 3.30 28.84 -22.36
C SER A 771 2.56 29.91 -21.56
N LYS A 772 1.79 29.50 -20.54
CA LYS A 772 1.08 30.41 -19.64
C LYS A 772 2.04 31.30 -18.82
N ILE A 773 3.14 30.75 -18.32
CA ILE A 773 4.14 31.53 -17.58
C ILE A 773 4.79 32.56 -18.51
N ASN A 774 5.07 32.18 -19.76
CA ASN A 774 5.67 33.05 -20.74
C ASN A 774 4.74 34.13 -21.29
N GLU A 775 3.42 33.89 -21.32
CA GLU A 775 2.41 34.94 -21.57
C GLU A 775 2.40 36.02 -20.48
N LEU A 776 2.77 35.67 -19.24
CA LEU A 776 2.78 36.57 -18.09
C LEU A 776 4.11 37.33 -17.90
N GLY A 777 5.18 36.92 -18.57
CA GLY A 777 6.43 37.67 -18.55
C GLY A 777 7.55 37.06 -19.40
N THR A 778 8.63 37.82 -19.58
CA THR A 778 9.70 37.44 -20.51
C THR A 778 10.79 36.60 -19.84
N VAL A 779 11.40 35.69 -20.60
CA VAL A 779 12.60 34.96 -20.14
C VAL A 779 13.81 35.89 -20.21
N THR A 780 14.48 36.10 -19.09
CA THR A 780 15.62 37.04 -18.96
C THR A 780 16.97 36.36 -19.07
N LYS A 781 17.07 35.12 -18.55
CA LYS A 781 18.33 34.40 -18.43
C LYS A 781 18.09 32.90 -18.50
N ILE A 782 18.94 32.22 -19.26
CA ILE A 782 18.94 30.76 -19.39
C ILE A 782 20.32 30.26 -18.96
N THR A 783 20.34 29.34 -18.01
CA THR A 783 21.57 28.68 -17.56
C THR A 783 21.44 27.18 -17.76
N ALA A 784 22.50 26.54 -18.24
CA ALA A 784 22.53 25.10 -18.45
C ALA A 784 23.82 24.52 -17.86
N VAL A 785 23.69 23.46 -17.07
CA VAL A 785 24.81 22.78 -16.40
C VAL A 785 24.74 21.29 -16.72
N ASP A 786 25.86 20.71 -17.16
CA ASP A 786 25.98 19.26 -17.33
C ASP A 786 26.02 18.60 -15.95
N ILE A 787 25.02 17.76 -15.67
CA ILE A 787 24.86 17.03 -14.41
C ILE A 787 25.23 15.54 -14.54
N SER A 788 25.74 15.12 -15.70
CA SER A 788 26.18 13.74 -15.94
C SER A 788 27.59 13.42 -15.40
N ASP A 789 28.36 14.46 -15.08
CA ASP A 789 29.64 14.46 -14.34
C ASP A 789 30.67 13.39 -14.76
N GLY A 790 30.72 13.03 -16.05
CA GLY A 790 31.70 12.09 -16.59
C GLY A 790 31.61 10.65 -16.09
N LYS A 791 30.52 10.25 -15.39
CA LYS A 791 30.32 8.92 -14.78
C LYS A 791 30.04 7.78 -15.79
N GLY A 792 30.57 7.88 -17.01
CA GLY A 792 30.49 6.81 -18.02
C GLY A 792 29.16 6.65 -18.77
N PHE A 793 28.29 7.66 -18.73
CA PHE A 793 26.99 7.63 -19.39
C PHE A 793 27.06 7.75 -20.93
N ILE A 794 26.06 7.18 -21.60
CA ILE A 794 25.86 7.24 -23.06
C ILE A 794 25.44 8.66 -23.54
N SER A 795 24.85 9.46 -22.65
CA SER A 795 24.32 10.79 -22.96
C SER A 795 24.85 11.83 -21.96
N LYS A 796 25.06 13.06 -22.42
CA LYS A 796 25.16 14.23 -21.54
C LYS A 796 23.76 14.65 -21.13
N VAL A 797 23.61 15.01 -19.85
CA VAL A 797 22.33 15.43 -19.29
C VAL A 797 22.51 16.83 -18.74
N TYR A 798 21.79 17.79 -19.32
CA TYR A 798 21.85 19.18 -18.91
C TYR A 798 20.64 19.55 -18.07
N LYS A 799 20.87 20.07 -16.86
CA LYS A 799 19.87 20.84 -16.12
C LYS A 799 19.80 22.24 -16.72
N VAL A 800 18.62 22.65 -17.17
CA VAL A 800 18.40 23.97 -17.78
C VAL A 800 17.41 24.77 -16.95
N ASP A 801 17.84 25.93 -16.47
CA ASP A 801 17.06 26.86 -15.66
C ASP A 801 16.67 28.08 -16.51
N LEU A 802 15.36 28.33 -16.64
CA LEU A 802 14.79 29.47 -17.36
C LEU A 802 14.27 30.51 -16.35
N ASN A 803 14.92 31.67 -16.27
CA ASN A 803 14.56 32.73 -15.32
C ASN A 803 13.60 33.73 -15.99
N PHE A 804 12.56 34.13 -15.27
CA PHE A 804 11.55 35.09 -15.74
C PHE A 804 11.65 36.42 -14.98
N GLU A 805 11.15 37.51 -15.58
CA GLU A 805 11.13 38.82 -14.91
C GLU A 805 10.24 38.89 -13.66
N HIS A 806 9.17 38.10 -13.64
CA HIS A 806 8.10 38.21 -12.64
C HIS A 806 8.24 37.23 -11.47
N THR A 807 9.25 36.36 -11.48
CA THR A 807 9.49 35.36 -10.42
C THR A 807 10.98 35.14 -10.21
N ASN A 808 11.36 34.86 -8.96
CA ASN A 808 12.73 34.50 -8.62
C ASN A 808 13.00 33.00 -8.78
N ASP A 809 11.95 32.18 -8.89
CA ASP A 809 12.09 30.73 -9.05
C ASP A 809 12.23 30.39 -10.54
N PRO A 810 13.31 29.71 -10.95
CA PRO A 810 13.50 29.32 -12.34
C PRO A 810 12.53 28.22 -12.75
N TYR A 811 12.11 28.24 -14.02
CA TYR A 811 11.44 27.10 -14.64
C TYR A 811 12.49 26.09 -15.10
N GLU A 812 12.50 24.91 -14.48
CA GLU A 812 13.54 23.90 -14.68
C GLU A 812 13.12 22.82 -15.68
N VAL A 813 14.03 22.50 -16.62
CA VAL A 813 13.85 21.40 -17.58
C VAL A 813 15.15 20.61 -17.76
N ILE A 814 15.03 19.35 -18.18
CA ILE A 814 16.17 18.48 -18.46
C ILE A 814 16.31 18.31 -19.98
N LEU A 815 17.52 18.51 -20.48
CA LEU A 815 17.90 18.24 -21.86
C LEU A 815 18.94 17.10 -21.90
N LYS A 816 18.53 15.92 -22.37
CA LYS A 816 19.41 14.76 -22.56
C LYS A 816 19.86 14.68 -24.02
N VAL A 817 21.17 14.72 -24.26
CA VAL A 817 21.78 14.71 -25.59
C VAL A 817 22.74 13.51 -25.71
N PRO A 818 22.52 12.59 -26.66
CA PRO A 818 23.42 11.45 -26.85
C PRO A 818 24.76 11.89 -27.43
N GLY A 819 25.85 11.25 -27.02
CA GLY A 819 27.19 11.61 -27.50
C GLY A 819 28.23 10.52 -27.27
N VAL A 820 29.26 10.47 -28.13
CA VAL A 820 30.36 9.50 -28.02
C VAL A 820 31.43 9.91 -27.00
N ASP A 821 31.49 11.20 -26.67
CA ASP A 821 32.56 11.79 -25.86
C ASP A 821 32.52 11.29 -24.41
N SER A 822 31.32 11.16 -23.83
CA SER A 822 31.14 10.71 -22.44
C SER A 822 31.66 9.28 -22.22
N PHE A 823 31.44 8.38 -23.18
CA PHE A 823 31.97 7.01 -23.12
C PHE A 823 33.50 6.96 -23.34
N ASN A 824 34.01 7.73 -24.32
CA ASN A 824 35.44 7.76 -24.65
C ASN A 824 36.32 8.37 -23.53
N ASN A 825 35.73 9.22 -22.69
CA ASN A 825 36.40 9.86 -21.56
C ASN A 825 36.42 8.99 -20.29
N ALA A 826 35.52 8.00 -20.17
CA ALA A 826 35.47 7.08 -19.02
C ALA A 826 36.56 5.97 -19.08
N TYR A 827 37.09 5.68 -20.26
CA TYR A 827 38.24 4.78 -20.46
C TYR A 827 39.54 5.62 -20.60
N GLN A 828 40.17 5.95 -19.46
CA GLN A 828 41.29 6.89 -19.41
C GLN A 828 42.70 6.28 -19.62
N ASP A 829 42.86 4.96 -19.70
CA ASP A 829 44.20 4.39 -19.82
C ASP A 829 44.67 4.28 -21.29
N GLU A 830 45.74 4.99 -21.64
CA GLU A 830 46.31 5.04 -23.00
C GLU A 830 46.82 3.68 -23.50
N LYS A 831 47.11 2.74 -22.59
CA LYS A 831 47.51 1.37 -22.93
C LYS A 831 46.33 0.51 -23.41
N ASP A 832 45.16 0.65 -22.81
CA ASP A 832 43.94 -0.06 -23.20
C ASP A 832 43.34 0.47 -24.50
N ARG A 833 43.54 1.77 -24.79
CA ARG A 833 43.15 2.38 -26.07
C ARG A 833 43.84 1.76 -27.29
N LYS A 834 44.96 1.04 -27.15
CA LYS A 834 45.69 0.46 -28.30
C LYS A 834 45.43 -1.02 -28.54
N GLN A 835 44.90 -1.76 -27.56
CA GLN A 835 44.59 -3.19 -27.72
C GLN A 835 43.11 -3.48 -28.00
N ASN A 836 42.18 -2.61 -27.59
CA ASN A 836 40.73 -2.82 -27.76
C ASN A 836 40.07 -1.81 -28.72
N VAL A 837 40.70 -1.52 -29.86
CA VAL A 837 40.13 -0.62 -30.87
C VAL A 837 39.15 -1.36 -31.76
N ASN A 838 37.92 -1.51 -31.28
CA ASN A 838 36.74 -1.44 -32.14
C ASN A 838 35.74 -0.49 -31.48
N VAL A 839 36.09 0.79 -31.54
CA VAL A 839 35.37 1.95 -30.96
C VAL A 839 33.87 1.82 -31.17
N MET A 840 33.07 1.92 -30.10
CA MET A 840 31.62 2.04 -30.21
C MET A 840 31.28 3.16 -31.18
N THR A 841 30.66 2.81 -32.31
CA THR A 841 30.38 3.76 -33.39
C THR A 841 29.21 4.68 -33.03
N GLU A 842 29.15 5.88 -33.62
CA GLU A 842 27.96 6.76 -33.56
C GLU A 842 26.66 6.00 -33.91
N ARG A 843 26.76 4.97 -34.77
CA ARG A 843 25.65 4.09 -35.14
C ARG A 843 25.10 3.27 -33.95
N PHE A 844 25.96 2.85 -33.02
CA PHE A 844 25.54 2.13 -31.82
C PHE A 844 24.77 3.06 -30.87
N PHE A 845 25.34 4.22 -30.52
CA PHE A 845 24.70 5.18 -29.62
C PHE A 845 23.42 5.79 -30.19
N SER A 846 23.40 6.10 -31.49
CA SER A 846 22.16 6.52 -32.15
C SER A 846 21.07 5.45 -32.12
N THR A 847 21.44 4.15 -32.13
CA THR A 847 20.46 3.05 -31.97
C THR A 847 19.86 3.03 -30.57
N LEU A 848 20.67 3.19 -29.52
CA LEU A 848 20.19 3.22 -28.13
C LEU A 848 19.33 4.46 -27.84
N HIS A 849 19.76 5.64 -28.30
CA HIS A 849 18.98 6.87 -28.19
C HIS A 849 17.65 6.77 -28.95
N ASN A 850 17.67 6.27 -30.18
CA ASN A 850 16.44 6.14 -30.98
C ASN A 850 15.48 5.10 -30.41
N ARG A 851 15.99 4.09 -29.70
CA ARG A 851 15.20 3.12 -28.96
C ARG A 851 14.50 3.76 -27.76
N GLU A 852 15.20 4.58 -26.98
CA GLU A 852 14.58 5.38 -25.91
C GLU A 852 13.53 6.35 -26.48
N CYS A 853 13.80 6.98 -27.64
CA CYS A 853 12.81 7.78 -28.34
C CYS A 853 11.58 6.94 -28.74
N ASP A 854 11.78 5.72 -29.24
CA ASP A 854 10.68 4.82 -29.61
C ASP A 854 9.85 4.39 -28.40
N PHE A 855 10.47 4.21 -27.23
CA PHE A 855 9.74 4.00 -25.98
C PHE A 855 8.78 5.16 -25.70
N TYR A 856 9.29 6.39 -25.66
CA TYR A 856 8.47 7.56 -25.33
C TYR A 856 7.43 7.90 -26.40
N LEU A 857 7.71 7.65 -27.68
CA LEU A 857 6.78 7.93 -28.77
C LEU A 857 5.66 6.90 -28.89
N ASN A 858 5.94 5.62 -28.63
CA ASN A 858 5.01 4.54 -28.96
C ASN A 858 4.40 3.86 -27.73
N PHE A 859 5.08 3.89 -26.57
CA PHE A 859 4.68 3.11 -25.39
C PHE A 859 4.30 4.01 -24.21
N ALA A 860 5.11 5.02 -23.87
CA ALA A 860 4.97 5.79 -22.62
C ALA A 860 3.56 6.35 -22.34
N SER A 861 2.85 6.86 -23.35
CA SER A 861 1.50 7.43 -23.18
C SER A 861 0.41 6.42 -22.83
N HIS A 862 0.71 5.12 -22.90
CA HIS A 862 -0.23 4.04 -22.64
C HIS A 862 0.13 3.24 -21.38
N LEU A 863 1.22 3.62 -20.70
CA LEU A 863 1.70 2.94 -19.50
C LEU A 863 1.15 3.61 -18.25
N ASP A 864 0.71 2.78 -17.32
CA ASP A 864 0.34 3.19 -15.97
C ASP A 864 1.51 2.93 -15.02
N ILE A 865 2.60 3.68 -15.24
CA ILE A 865 3.79 3.71 -14.39
C ILE A 865 4.30 5.16 -14.25
N PRO A 866 4.97 5.53 -13.16
CA PRO A 866 5.54 6.86 -12.98
C PRO A 866 6.64 7.12 -14.02
N LEU A 867 6.44 8.13 -14.88
CA LEU A 867 7.38 8.56 -15.90
C LEU A 867 7.57 10.07 -15.85
N ALA A 868 8.79 10.52 -16.14
CA ALA A 868 9.05 11.93 -16.38
C ALA A 868 8.30 12.39 -17.64
N LYS A 869 7.55 13.50 -17.54
CA LYS A 869 6.89 14.17 -18.66
C LYS A 869 7.90 14.54 -19.73
N ILE A 870 7.62 14.14 -20.97
CA ILE A 870 8.44 14.48 -22.14
C ILE A 870 7.81 15.65 -22.89
N TYR A 871 8.58 16.73 -23.05
CA TYR A 871 8.19 17.88 -23.86
C TYR A 871 8.57 17.69 -25.34
N LYS A 872 9.74 17.10 -25.61
CA LYS A 872 10.20 16.87 -26.98
C LYS A 872 11.01 15.59 -27.12
N VAL A 873 10.64 14.79 -28.13
CA VAL A 873 11.45 13.68 -28.62
C VAL A 873 12.06 14.03 -29.97
N GLN A 874 13.38 13.88 -30.08
CA GLN A 874 14.11 14.05 -31.34
C GLN A 874 15.06 12.87 -31.59
N LYS A 875 14.77 12.08 -32.62
CA LYS A 875 15.64 10.98 -33.05
C LYS A 875 16.95 11.48 -33.66
N TRP A 876 18.02 10.73 -33.44
CA TRP A 876 19.32 10.93 -34.05
C TRP A 876 19.37 10.28 -35.43
N VAL A 877 19.53 11.08 -36.48
CA VAL A 877 19.77 10.64 -37.86
C VAL A 877 21.21 10.97 -38.24
N LEU A 878 22.05 9.94 -38.37
CA LEU A 878 23.48 10.08 -38.66
C LEU A 878 23.74 11.03 -39.85
N GLY A 879 24.65 11.98 -39.65
CA GLY A 879 25.05 12.99 -40.65
C GLY A 879 23.97 14.01 -41.04
N LYS A 880 22.76 13.96 -40.45
CA LYS A 880 21.66 14.87 -40.81
C LYS A 880 21.10 15.66 -39.62
N GLN A 881 20.89 14.99 -38.48
CA GLN A 881 20.16 15.57 -37.36
C GLN A 881 20.62 14.94 -36.04
N PRO A 882 21.07 15.73 -35.04
CA PRO A 882 21.42 15.22 -33.72
C PRO A 882 20.18 14.75 -32.95
N GLY A 883 20.34 13.81 -32.02
CA GLY A 883 19.27 13.36 -31.13
C GLY A 883 19.11 14.25 -29.90
N ALA A 884 17.92 14.32 -29.34
CA ALA A 884 17.66 14.92 -28.02
C ALA A 884 16.36 14.41 -27.39
N LEU A 885 16.32 14.40 -26.07
CA LEU A 885 15.11 14.30 -25.27
C LEU A 885 15.02 15.53 -24.36
N MET A 886 13.90 16.23 -24.41
CA MET A 886 13.58 17.33 -23.52
C MET A 886 12.45 16.89 -22.59
N MET A 887 12.69 16.93 -21.29
CA MET A 887 11.79 16.37 -20.28
C MET A 887 11.71 17.24 -19.04
N GLU A 888 10.74 16.98 -18.19
CA GLU A 888 10.59 17.70 -16.92
C GLU A 888 11.81 17.48 -16.01
N SER A 889 12.10 18.49 -15.18
CA SER A 889 13.01 18.33 -14.05
C SER A 889 12.33 17.56 -12.93
N MET A 890 12.99 16.48 -12.50
CA MET A 890 12.64 15.72 -11.30
C MET A 890 13.48 16.14 -10.09
N LEU A 891 14.40 17.10 -10.26
CA LEU A 891 15.22 17.62 -9.17
C LEU A 891 14.31 18.26 -8.12
N GLY A 892 14.54 17.92 -6.85
CA GLY A 892 13.69 18.35 -5.73
C GLY A 892 12.34 17.62 -5.61
N LYS A 893 11.86 16.94 -6.66
CA LYS A 893 10.65 16.09 -6.60
C LYS A 893 10.98 14.64 -6.21
N GLY A 894 12.12 14.13 -6.65
CA GLY A 894 12.60 12.80 -6.28
C GLY A 894 14.10 12.63 -6.53
N ASP A 895 14.66 11.55 -5.98
CA ASP A 895 16.09 11.23 -6.06
C ASP A 895 16.33 9.73 -6.08
N SER A 896 17.49 9.28 -6.56
CA SER A 896 17.90 7.87 -6.50
C SER A 896 18.47 7.53 -5.13
N TYR A 897 18.14 6.35 -4.58
CA TYR A 897 18.81 5.86 -3.37
C TYR A 897 20.28 5.52 -3.63
N PRO A 898 21.18 5.78 -2.68
CA PRO A 898 22.56 5.29 -2.76
C PRO A 898 22.59 3.78 -2.93
N LEU A 899 23.40 3.28 -3.87
CA LEU A 899 23.50 1.85 -4.14
C LEU A 899 23.93 1.03 -2.91
N PRO A 900 24.87 1.47 -2.04
CA PRO A 900 25.31 0.69 -0.88
C PRO A 900 24.21 0.39 0.15
N ASP A 901 23.17 1.22 0.24
CA ASP A 901 22.18 1.13 1.33
C ASP A 901 21.18 0.00 1.16
N GLY A 902 21.03 -0.53 -0.06
CA GLY A 902 20.08 -1.59 -0.35
C GLY A 902 18.62 -1.10 -0.34
N ALA A 903 17.75 -1.78 -1.09
CA ALA A 903 16.32 -1.50 -1.11
C ALA A 903 15.63 -2.29 0.00
N ASN A 904 14.77 -1.60 0.74
CA ASN A 904 13.95 -2.22 1.77
C ASN A 904 12.78 -3.02 1.16
N ILE A 905 12.06 -3.78 1.99
CA ILE A 905 11.00 -4.67 1.53
C ILE A 905 9.85 -3.93 0.83
N GLN A 906 9.47 -2.75 1.31
CA GLN A 906 8.40 -1.94 0.69
C GLN A 906 8.81 -1.46 -0.70
N GLN A 907 10.06 -1.03 -0.85
CA GLN A 907 10.64 -0.60 -2.13
C GLN A 907 10.71 -1.76 -3.13
N ILE A 908 11.04 -2.98 -2.67
CA ILE A 908 11.04 -4.18 -3.52
C ILE A 908 9.63 -4.44 -4.09
N PHE A 909 8.59 -4.43 -3.25
CA PHE A 909 7.22 -4.67 -3.72
C PHE A 909 6.70 -3.55 -4.62
N GLU A 910 7.03 -2.29 -4.35
CA GLU A 910 6.68 -1.16 -5.22
C GLU A 910 7.33 -1.31 -6.60
N VAL A 911 8.61 -1.71 -6.66
CA VAL A 911 9.28 -2.00 -7.94
C VAL A 911 8.60 -3.14 -8.70
N VAL A 912 8.28 -4.24 -8.02
CA VAL A 912 7.62 -5.40 -8.63
C VAL A 912 6.29 -5.00 -9.26
N LYS A 913 5.50 -4.18 -8.56
CA LYS A 913 4.23 -3.63 -9.07
C LYS A 913 4.41 -2.90 -10.40
N HIS A 914 5.40 -2.02 -10.50
CA HIS A 914 5.66 -1.25 -11.73
C HIS A 914 6.24 -2.09 -12.87
N ILE A 915 7.11 -3.07 -12.58
CA ILE A 915 7.58 -4.05 -13.58
C ILE A 915 6.38 -4.84 -14.14
N CYS A 916 5.49 -5.32 -13.28
CA CYS A 916 4.29 -6.06 -13.68
C CYS A 916 3.34 -5.20 -14.53
N SER A 917 3.12 -3.93 -14.16
CA SER A 917 2.28 -2.99 -14.91
C SER A 917 2.83 -2.77 -16.33
N PHE A 918 4.14 -2.56 -16.43
CA PHE A 918 4.81 -2.37 -17.71
C PHE A 918 4.73 -3.61 -18.62
N GLN A 919 5.03 -4.79 -18.07
CA GLN A 919 5.02 -6.04 -18.83
C GLN A 919 3.60 -6.46 -19.22
N LYS A 920 2.59 -6.18 -18.38
CA LYS A 920 1.16 -6.35 -18.70
C LYS A 920 0.82 -5.60 -19.99
N TYR A 921 1.23 -4.34 -20.13
CA TYR A 921 0.99 -3.58 -21.34
C TYR A 921 1.66 -4.22 -22.55
N GLY A 922 2.93 -4.60 -22.46
CA GLY A 922 3.64 -5.28 -23.55
C GLY A 922 2.95 -6.58 -24.02
N LEU A 923 2.45 -7.39 -23.08
CA LEU A 923 1.71 -8.61 -23.37
C LEU A 923 0.32 -8.38 -23.96
N SER A 924 -0.26 -7.19 -23.78
CA SER A 924 -1.53 -6.80 -24.39
C SER A 924 -1.38 -6.40 -25.87
N LEU A 925 -0.18 -6.01 -26.30
CA LEU A 925 0.08 -5.60 -27.68
C LEU A 925 0.18 -6.82 -28.61
N PRO A 926 -0.33 -6.74 -29.86
CA PRO A 926 -0.04 -7.72 -30.89
C PRO A 926 1.46 -7.89 -31.06
N THR A 927 1.94 -9.14 -31.07
CA THR A 927 3.37 -9.48 -31.08
C THR A 927 4.11 -8.82 -32.26
N GLU A 928 3.46 -8.62 -33.41
CA GLU A 928 4.04 -7.95 -34.59
C GLU A 928 4.37 -6.46 -34.36
N GLN A 929 3.79 -5.84 -33.33
CA GLN A 929 4.05 -4.43 -33.01
C GLN A 929 5.42 -4.21 -32.39
N TRP A 930 5.99 -5.20 -31.71
CA TRP A 930 7.23 -5.02 -30.94
C TRP A 930 8.24 -6.17 -31.09
N SER A 931 7.78 -7.40 -31.35
CA SER A 931 8.67 -8.55 -31.48
C SER A 931 9.61 -8.41 -32.67
N GLY A 932 10.89 -8.75 -32.46
CA GLY A 932 11.96 -8.63 -33.44
C GLY A 932 12.40 -7.20 -33.77
N LYS A 933 11.73 -6.15 -33.28
CA LYS A 933 12.10 -4.75 -33.52
C LYS A 933 13.17 -4.24 -32.55
N TYR A 934 13.19 -4.77 -31.33
CA TYR A 934 14.07 -4.30 -30.25
C TYR A 934 15.06 -5.37 -29.78
N SER A 935 15.81 -6.00 -30.70
CA SER A 935 16.79 -7.02 -30.34
C SER A 935 17.87 -6.48 -29.38
N TYR A 936 18.15 -7.17 -28.28
CA TYR A 936 19.17 -6.76 -27.31
C TYR A 936 20.55 -7.30 -27.68
N LYS A 937 21.31 -6.55 -28.50
CA LYS A 937 22.66 -6.94 -28.95
C LYS A 937 23.79 -6.26 -28.16
N VAL A 938 23.47 -5.63 -27.04
CA VAL A 938 24.44 -4.91 -26.21
C VAL A 938 25.38 -5.90 -25.50
N PHE A 939 24.86 -7.02 -24.97
CA PHE A 939 25.70 -8.05 -24.35
C PHE A 939 26.60 -8.79 -25.34
N ASP A 940 26.14 -9.02 -26.58
CA ASP A 940 26.98 -9.56 -27.65
C ASP A 940 28.27 -8.74 -27.83
N TYR A 941 28.17 -7.42 -27.69
CA TYR A 941 29.32 -6.53 -27.77
C TYR A 941 30.17 -6.61 -26.51
N PHE A 942 29.58 -6.56 -25.31
CA PHE A 942 30.33 -6.63 -24.06
C PHE A 942 31.07 -7.96 -23.86
N ALA A 943 30.46 -9.08 -24.24
CA ALA A 943 31.09 -10.39 -24.22
C ALA A 943 32.27 -10.48 -25.21
N ARG A 944 32.09 -10.01 -26.46
CA ARG A 944 33.16 -10.01 -27.49
C ARG A 944 34.37 -9.18 -27.11
N ASN A 945 34.17 -8.07 -26.41
CA ASN A 945 35.25 -7.14 -26.05
C ASN A 945 35.77 -7.37 -24.63
N ASN A 946 35.25 -8.39 -23.92
CA ASN A 946 35.65 -8.79 -22.57
C ASN A 946 35.79 -7.60 -21.58
N ILE A 947 34.87 -6.64 -21.64
CA ILE A 947 34.97 -5.36 -20.92
C ILE A 947 35.01 -5.51 -19.39
N ASN A 948 34.56 -6.65 -18.86
CA ASN A 948 34.48 -6.92 -17.43
C ASN A 948 35.80 -7.46 -16.84
N ALA A 949 36.73 -7.94 -17.67
CA ALA A 949 37.95 -8.60 -17.21
C ALA A 949 38.81 -7.73 -16.26
N PRO A 950 39.04 -6.43 -16.51
CA PRO A 950 39.82 -5.58 -15.59
C PRO A 950 39.20 -5.50 -14.19
N PHE A 951 37.87 -5.50 -14.09
CA PHE A 951 37.17 -5.41 -12.80
C PHE A 951 37.22 -6.74 -12.02
N PHE A 952 37.23 -7.89 -12.71
CA PHE A 952 37.44 -9.18 -12.05
C PHE A 952 38.86 -9.32 -11.47
N GLU A 953 39.87 -8.83 -12.19
CA GLU A 953 41.23 -8.77 -11.63
C GLU A 953 41.29 -7.81 -10.44
N LYS A 954 40.59 -6.67 -10.51
CA LYS A 954 40.44 -5.76 -9.37
C LYS A 954 39.74 -6.43 -8.18
N LEU A 955 38.73 -7.26 -8.38
CA LEU A 955 38.08 -8.03 -7.31
C LEU A 955 39.03 -9.01 -6.63
N LYS A 956 39.81 -9.78 -7.40
CA LYS A 956 40.83 -10.70 -6.86
C LYS A 956 41.87 -9.96 -6.02
N MET A 957 42.22 -8.73 -6.40
CA MET A 957 43.12 -7.88 -5.62
C MET A 957 42.46 -7.33 -4.35
N LEU A 958 41.19 -6.89 -4.43
CA LEU A 958 40.46 -6.32 -3.30
C LEU A 958 40.11 -7.38 -2.23
N LYS A 959 39.72 -8.58 -2.65
CA LYS A 959 39.33 -9.70 -1.78
C LYS A 959 39.94 -11.03 -2.25
N PRO A 960 41.26 -11.23 -2.03
CA PRO A 960 41.94 -12.45 -2.47
C PRO A 960 41.30 -13.71 -1.89
N GLY A 961 40.98 -14.68 -2.74
CA GLY A 961 40.40 -15.97 -2.36
C GLY A 961 38.88 -15.97 -2.19
N VAL A 962 38.22 -14.81 -2.14
CA VAL A 962 36.76 -14.73 -1.95
C VAL A 962 36.03 -14.95 -3.27
N PHE A 963 36.45 -14.28 -4.34
CA PHE A 963 35.77 -14.34 -5.64
C PHE A 963 36.40 -15.34 -6.62
N ASP A 964 37.59 -15.87 -6.32
CA ASP A 964 38.42 -16.64 -7.24
C ASP A 964 37.69 -17.84 -7.86
N GLU A 965 36.99 -18.64 -7.05
CA GLU A 965 36.26 -19.81 -7.53
C GLU A 965 35.04 -19.41 -8.38
N GLY A 966 34.25 -18.44 -7.91
CA GLY A 966 33.07 -18.01 -8.66
C GLY A 966 33.45 -17.33 -9.98
N ILE A 967 34.50 -16.50 -10.00
CA ILE A 967 35.05 -15.94 -11.24
C ILE A 967 35.46 -17.06 -12.19
N LYS A 968 36.24 -18.04 -11.71
CA LYS A 968 36.70 -19.18 -12.53
C LYS A 968 35.53 -19.97 -13.15
N VAL A 969 34.42 -20.12 -12.43
CA VAL A 969 33.24 -20.82 -12.92
C VAL A 969 32.46 -19.94 -13.90
N LEU A 970 32.05 -18.74 -13.47
CA LEU A 970 31.20 -17.82 -14.24
C LEU A 970 31.90 -17.31 -15.52
N GLU A 971 33.23 -17.21 -15.52
CA GLU A 971 34.01 -16.77 -16.69
C GLU A 971 33.80 -17.64 -17.93
N LYS A 972 33.60 -18.96 -17.74
CA LYS A 972 33.30 -19.89 -18.83
C LYS A 972 31.98 -19.59 -19.53
N TYR A 973 31.01 -19.09 -18.77
CA TYR A 973 29.65 -18.84 -19.22
C TYR A 973 29.47 -17.41 -19.73
N ARG A 974 30.06 -16.40 -19.06
CA ARG A 974 29.91 -14.98 -19.41
C ARG A 974 30.48 -14.63 -20.80
N LEU A 975 31.46 -15.40 -21.28
CA LEU A 975 32.07 -15.22 -22.61
C LEU A 975 31.33 -16.02 -23.69
N ASN A 976 30.50 -17.00 -23.30
CA ASN A 976 29.74 -17.81 -24.23
C ASN A 976 28.53 -17.03 -24.74
N LYS A 977 28.56 -16.63 -26.01
CA LYS A 977 27.49 -15.85 -26.62
C LYS A 977 26.13 -16.57 -26.62
N LYS A 978 26.10 -17.89 -26.85
CA LYS A 978 24.86 -18.66 -26.85
C LYS A 978 24.25 -18.69 -25.46
N PHE A 979 25.07 -18.93 -24.45
CA PHE A 979 24.67 -18.87 -23.04
C PHE A 979 24.10 -17.50 -22.68
N MET A 980 24.82 -16.43 -23.02
CA MET A 980 24.41 -15.05 -22.71
C MET A 980 23.08 -14.67 -23.35
N ASN A 981 22.85 -15.05 -24.61
CA ASN A 981 21.56 -14.83 -25.26
C ASN A 981 20.46 -15.70 -24.65
N TYR A 982 20.79 -16.94 -24.28
CA TYR A 982 19.84 -17.84 -23.62
C TYR A 982 19.35 -17.28 -22.28
N VAL A 983 20.27 -17.02 -21.35
CA VAL A 983 19.90 -16.60 -19.99
C VAL A 983 19.32 -15.20 -19.90
N MET A 984 19.51 -14.33 -20.90
CA MET A 984 18.96 -12.98 -20.88
C MET A 984 17.70 -12.83 -21.75
N ILE A 985 17.59 -13.61 -22.82
CA ILE A 985 16.57 -13.41 -23.86
C ILE A 985 15.77 -14.68 -24.06
N ASP A 986 16.40 -15.81 -24.36
CA ASP A 986 15.70 -16.96 -24.96
C ASP A 986 15.12 -17.97 -23.96
N ILE A 987 15.50 -17.97 -22.68
CA ILE A 987 15.06 -18.98 -21.72
C ILE A 987 13.53 -19.09 -21.59
N HIS A 988 12.81 -17.99 -21.83
CA HIS A 988 11.35 -18.01 -21.83
C HIS A 988 10.77 -19.04 -22.81
N LYS A 989 11.45 -19.29 -23.94
CA LYS A 989 11.03 -20.24 -24.98
C LYS A 989 11.00 -21.67 -24.47
N ASP A 990 12.03 -22.06 -23.73
CA ASP A 990 12.19 -23.43 -23.22
C ASP A 990 11.27 -23.70 -22.02
N LEU A 991 11.00 -22.66 -21.23
CA LEU A 991 10.12 -22.72 -20.08
C LEU A 991 8.64 -22.49 -20.41
N GLY A 992 8.30 -22.25 -21.69
CA GLY A 992 6.93 -21.94 -22.11
C GLY A 992 6.40 -20.60 -21.57
N LEU A 993 7.29 -19.70 -21.16
CA LEU A 993 6.95 -18.35 -20.72
C LEU A 993 6.77 -17.44 -21.94
N PRO A 994 5.86 -16.44 -21.88
CA PRO A 994 5.73 -15.46 -22.95
C PRO A 994 6.95 -14.54 -22.98
N ALA A 995 7.34 -14.12 -24.19
CA ALA A 995 8.23 -12.97 -24.34
C ALA A 995 7.55 -11.71 -23.80
N VAL A 996 8.31 -10.84 -23.15
CA VAL A 996 7.83 -9.55 -22.65
C VAL A 996 8.73 -8.42 -23.09
N LEU A 997 8.25 -7.21 -22.90
CA LEU A 997 9.07 -6.01 -22.97
C LEU A 997 9.72 -5.76 -21.62
N CYS A 998 11.04 -5.57 -21.61
CA CYS A 998 11.85 -5.29 -20.44
C CYS A 998 12.43 -3.89 -20.52
N HIS A 999 12.62 -3.21 -19.38
CA HIS A 999 13.39 -1.99 -19.27
C HIS A 999 14.85 -2.25 -19.68
N GLY A 1000 15.41 -3.39 -19.24
CA GLY A 1000 16.73 -3.87 -19.61
C GLY A 1000 17.90 -3.21 -18.89
N ASP A 1001 17.60 -2.24 -18.01
CA ASP A 1001 18.52 -1.63 -17.06
C ASP A 1001 17.83 -1.13 -15.79
N PHE A 1002 17.09 -2.03 -15.11
CA PHE A 1002 16.24 -1.67 -13.98
C PHE A 1002 17.01 -1.75 -12.64
N TRP A 1003 17.55 -0.64 -12.15
CA TRP A 1003 18.33 -0.54 -10.90
C TRP A 1003 18.19 0.86 -10.27
N ASN A 1004 18.65 1.04 -9.01
CA ASN A 1004 18.41 2.24 -8.20
C ASN A 1004 18.71 3.57 -8.90
N ASN A 1005 19.75 3.66 -9.73
CA ASN A 1005 20.09 4.90 -10.44
C ASN A 1005 19.07 5.30 -11.51
N ASN A 1006 18.23 4.38 -11.96
CA ASN A 1006 17.19 4.59 -12.96
C ASN A 1006 15.78 4.71 -12.31
N ILE A 1007 15.73 4.75 -10.97
CA ILE A 1007 14.50 4.88 -10.18
C ILE A 1007 14.65 6.13 -9.31
N LEU A 1008 13.75 7.10 -9.51
CA LEU A 1008 13.67 8.28 -8.66
C LEU A 1008 12.55 8.08 -7.65
N TRP A 1009 12.86 8.16 -6.37
CA TRP A 1009 11.95 8.01 -5.23
C TRP A 1009 11.43 9.37 -4.79
N LYS A 1010 10.14 9.48 -4.46
CA LYS A 1010 9.54 10.75 -4.02
C LYS A 1010 10.17 11.21 -2.71
N ARG A 1011 10.34 12.52 -2.53
CA ARG A 1011 10.70 13.12 -1.23
C ARG A 1011 9.45 13.34 -0.37
N ASP A 1012 9.56 13.02 0.91
CA ASP A 1012 8.51 13.33 1.89
C ASP A 1012 8.59 14.79 2.38
N SER A 1013 7.65 15.19 3.24
CA SER A 1013 7.58 16.55 3.82
C SER A 1013 8.79 16.93 4.68
N SER A 1014 9.60 15.95 5.10
CA SER A 1014 10.82 16.11 5.88
C SER A 1014 12.09 16.08 5.02
N ALA A 1015 11.94 16.07 3.69
CA ALA A 1015 12.99 15.98 2.68
C ALA A 1015 13.75 14.64 2.61
N PHE A 1016 13.27 13.58 3.26
CA PHE A 1016 13.79 12.22 3.13
C PHE A 1016 13.15 11.49 1.95
N LEU A 1017 13.82 10.47 1.43
CA LEU A 1017 13.25 9.65 0.36
C LEU A 1017 12.20 8.68 0.93
N SER A 1018 11.09 8.58 0.22
CA SER A 1018 9.96 7.68 0.55
C SER A 1018 10.09 6.33 -0.16
N ASN A 1019 9.13 5.44 0.09
CA ASN A 1019 9.02 4.15 -0.61
C ASN A 1019 8.19 4.23 -1.92
N GLU A 1020 7.80 5.43 -2.36
CA GLU A 1020 7.04 5.63 -3.59
C GLU A 1020 7.92 6.09 -4.75
N ILE A 1021 7.73 5.52 -5.94
CA ILE A 1021 8.47 5.93 -7.14
C ILE A 1021 7.87 7.22 -7.72
N ALA A 1022 8.72 8.24 -7.88
CA ALA A 1022 8.42 9.49 -8.56
C ALA A 1022 8.52 9.35 -10.08
N ALA A 1023 9.56 8.68 -10.58
CA ALA A 1023 9.74 8.40 -12.01
C ALA A 1023 10.73 7.25 -12.26
N ILE A 1024 10.45 6.45 -13.29
CA ILE A 1024 11.38 5.49 -13.89
C ILE A 1024 11.99 6.11 -15.15
N ILE A 1025 13.31 6.13 -15.22
CA ILE A 1025 14.06 6.85 -16.26
C ILE A 1025 15.08 5.95 -16.98
N ASP A 1026 15.64 6.46 -18.07
CA ASP A 1026 16.70 5.82 -18.88
C ASP A 1026 16.29 4.53 -19.62
N TRP A 1027 15.30 4.66 -20.50
CA TRP A 1027 14.73 3.57 -21.29
C TRP A 1027 15.58 3.13 -22.50
N GLN A 1028 16.89 3.42 -22.51
CA GLN A 1028 17.83 3.06 -23.59
C GLN A 1028 18.06 1.54 -23.70
N GLY A 1029 17.85 0.81 -22.60
CA GLY A 1029 17.98 -0.64 -22.53
C GLY A 1029 16.76 -1.42 -23.03
N PHE A 1030 15.65 -0.75 -23.36
CA PHE A 1030 14.37 -1.39 -23.57
C PHE A 1030 14.39 -2.45 -24.69
N HIS A 1031 13.89 -3.65 -24.42
CA HIS A 1031 13.97 -4.77 -25.37
C HIS A 1031 12.94 -5.87 -25.12
N GLU A 1032 12.84 -6.79 -26.08
CA GLU A 1032 12.13 -8.07 -25.92
C GLU A 1032 13.00 -9.05 -25.13
N GLY A 1033 12.49 -9.57 -24.01
CA GLY A 1033 13.21 -10.46 -23.11
C GLY A 1033 12.30 -11.36 -22.27
N CYS A 1034 12.86 -11.92 -21.20
CA CYS A 1034 12.15 -12.79 -20.27
C CYS A 1034 11.44 -12.01 -19.15
N LEU A 1035 10.34 -12.55 -18.62
CA LEU A 1035 9.54 -12.01 -17.51
C LEU A 1035 10.40 -11.49 -16.35
N THR A 1036 11.37 -12.29 -15.92
CA THR A 1036 12.16 -12.04 -14.71
C THR A 1036 13.44 -11.24 -14.95
N THR A 1037 13.67 -10.70 -16.15
CA THR A 1037 14.92 -10.01 -16.50
C THR A 1037 15.14 -8.75 -15.66
N ASP A 1038 14.13 -7.88 -15.57
CA ASP A 1038 14.23 -6.64 -14.77
C ASP A 1038 14.18 -6.92 -13.27
N LEU A 1039 13.34 -7.90 -12.86
CA LEU A 1039 13.21 -8.31 -11.46
C LEU A 1039 14.53 -8.88 -10.92
N SER A 1040 15.18 -9.78 -11.66
CA SER A 1040 16.48 -10.34 -11.29
C SER A 1040 17.56 -9.28 -11.24
N ARG A 1041 17.54 -8.28 -12.14
CA ARG A 1041 18.51 -7.17 -12.08
C ARG A 1041 18.34 -6.37 -10.78
N PHE A 1042 17.10 -5.99 -10.47
CA PHE A 1042 16.81 -5.20 -9.28
C PHE A 1042 17.16 -5.96 -8.00
N LEU A 1043 16.67 -7.19 -7.82
CA LEU A 1043 16.97 -8.00 -6.63
C LEU A 1043 18.46 -8.37 -6.52
N CYS A 1044 19.18 -8.53 -7.62
CA CYS A 1044 20.59 -8.85 -7.53
C CYS A 1044 21.43 -7.64 -7.10
N ILE A 1045 21.20 -6.47 -7.71
CA ILE A 1045 22.08 -5.30 -7.60
C ILE A 1045 21.65 -4.36 -6.48
N CYS A 1046 20.34 -4.24 -6.26
CA CYS A 1046 19.75 -3.17 -5.43
C CYS A 1046 19.30 -3.64 -4.05
N THR A 1047 19.33 -4.94 -3.72
CA THR A 1047 18.95 -5.42 -2.38
C THR A 1047 20.13 -6.10 -1.69
N ASP A 1048 20.16 -6.06 -0.37
CA ASP A 1048 21.13 -6.85 0.39
C ASP A 1048 20.86 -8.34 0.25
N GLY A 1049 21.93 -9.13 0.33
CA GLY A 1049 21.87 -10.56 -0.01
C GLY A 1049 21.04 -11.37 0.98
N ASP A 1050 21.02 -10.97 2.25
CA ASP A 1050 20.21 -11.55 3.31
C ASP A 1050 18.72 -11.22 3.16
N VAL A 1051 18.38 -9.94 2.96
CA VAL A 1051 17.00 -9.50 2.64
C VAL A 1051 16.48 -10.24 1.41
N ARG A 1052 17.29 -10.33 0.35
CA ARG A 1052 16.92 -11.11 -0.83
C ARG A 1052 16.64 -12.57 -0.47
N ARG A 1053 17.58 -13.26 0.18
CA ARG A 1053 17.43 -14.70 0.52
C ARG A 1053 16.21 -14.96 1.41
N GLU A 1054 15.84 -14.02 2.28
CA GLU A 1054 14.66 -14.15 3.14
C GLU A 1054 13.34 -13.98 2.38
N TYR A 1055 13.27 -12.99 1.47
CA TYR A 1055 12.01 -12.61 0.82
C TYR A 1055 11.87 -13.07 -0.64
N GLU A 1056 12.89 -13.69 -1.24
CA GLU A 1056 12.92 -14.06 -2.67
C GLU A 1056 11.67 -14.85 -3.08
N ASP A 1057 11.32 -15.89 -2.34
CA ASP A 1057 10.14 -16.72 -2.65
C ASP A 1057 8.84 -15.91 -2.58
N GLN A 1058 8.70 -15.03 -1.58
CA GLN A 1058 7.52 -14.18 -1.42
C GLN A 1058 7.42 -13.16 -2.56
N VAL A 1059 8.55 -12.58 -2.97
CA VAL A 1059 8.61 -11.61 -4.06
C VAL A 1059 8.31 -12.28 -5.40
N LEU A 1060 8.86 -13.46 -5.67
CA LEU A 1060 8.57 -14.22 -6.89
C LEU A 1060 7.12 -14.70 -6.93
N GLN A 1061 6.57 -15.10 -5.78
CA GLN A 1061 5.16 -15.47 -5.67
C GLN A 1061 4.26 -14.26 -5.93
N TYR A 1062 4.55 -13.11 -5.32
CA TYR A 1062 3.81 -11.87 -5.56
C TYR A 1062 3.90 -11.41 -7.02
N TYR A 1063 5.09 -11.47 -7.62
CA TYR A 1063 5.28 -11.18 -9.05
C TYR A 1063 4.43 -12.11 -9.92
N TYR A 1064 4.46 -13.42 -9.65
CA TYR A 1064 3.65 -14.41 -10.37
C TYR A 1064 2.15 -14.16 -10.21
N ASP A 1065 1.67 -13.97 -8.99
CA ASP A 1065 0.25 -13.74 -8.69
C ASP A 1065 -0.24 -12.46 -9.37
N THR A 1066 0.56 -11.39 -9.30
CA THR A 1066 0.28 -10.12 -9.97
C THR A 1066 0.24 -10.28 -11.50
N MET A 1067 1.23 -10.96 -12.10
CA MET A 1067 1.24 -11.19 -13.55
C MET A 1067 0.14 -12.15 -14.01
N ALA A 1068 -0.17 -13.18 -13.24
CA ALA A 1068 -1.25 -14.12 -13.52
C ALA A 1068 -2.61 -13.42 -13.45
N GLN A 1069 -2.80 -12.54 -12.47
CA GLN A 1069 -3.96 -11.67 -12.37
C GLN A 1069 -4.05 -10.73 -13.59
N HIS A 1070 -2.95 -10.07 -13.97
CA HIS A 1070 -2.90 -9.18 -15.12
C HIS A 1070 -3.19 -9.88 -16.46
N LEU A 1071 -2.69 -11.11 -16.64
CA LEU A 1071 -3.00 -11.92 -17.81
C LEU A 1071 -4.47 -12.32 -17.84
N LYS A 1072 -5.01 -12.75 -16.69
CA LYS A 1072 -6.42 -13.09 -16.53
C LYS A 1072 -7.32 -11.89 -16.83
N GLU A 1073 -6.93 -10.69 -16.39
CA GLU A 1073 -7.57 -9.42 -16.73
C GLU A 1073 -7.47 -9.03 -18.21
N ASN A 1074 -6.65 -9.71 -19.02
CA ASN A 1074 -6.56 -9.50 -20.47
C ASN A 1074 -7.17 -10.67 -21.27
N GLY A 1075 -7.98 -11.52 -20.63
CA GLY A 1075 -8.58 -12.69 -21.26
C GLY A 1075 -7.56 -13.79 -21.63
N LYS A 1076 -6.34 -13.72 -21.08
CA LYS A 1076 -5.28 -14.73 -21.27
C LYS A 1076 -5.12 -15.51 -19.97
N HIS A 1077 -5.02 -16.83 -20.04
CA HIS A 1077 -4.59 -17.59 -18.85
C HIS A 1077 -3.08 -17.47 -18.70
N ALA A 1078 -2.58 -17.47 -17.47
CA ALA A 1078 -1.15 -17.71 -17.23
C ALA A 1078 -0.82 -19.10 -17.79
N VAL A 1079 -0.14 -19.13 -18.93
CA VAL A 1079 0.23 -20.38 -19.62
C VAL A 1079 1.48 -21.02 -18.99
N PHE A 1080 1.94 -20.46 -17.87
CA PHE A 1080 3.19 -20.80 -17.21
C PHE A 1080 2.99 -20.94 -15.70
N SER A 1081 3.82 -21.76 -15.06
CA SER A 1081 3.78 -22.00 -13.61
C SER A 1081 4.71 -21.03 -12.86
N ILE A 1082 4.50 -20.91 -11.55
CA ILE A 1082 5.46 -20.28 -10.65
C ILE A 1082 6.84 -20.95 -10.76
N ASP A 1083 6.91 -22.27 -10.95
CA ASP A 1083 8.18 -22.98 -11.11
C ASP A 1083 8.93 -22.55 -12.37
N ALA A 1084 8.20 -22.29 -13.47
CA ALA A 1084 8.80 -21.71 -14.68
C ALA A 1084 9.32 -20.29 -14.41
N VAL A 1085 8.59 -19.46 -13.66
CA VAL A 1085 9.07 -18.12 -13.26
C VAL A 1085 10.32 -18.22 -12.38
N ARG A 1086 10.37 -19.13 -11.41
CA ARG A 1086 11.54 -19.38 -10.56
C ARG A 1086 12.76 -19.78 -11.40
N LYS A 1087 12.61 -20.75 -12.31
CA LYS A 1087 13.70 -21.16 -13.21
C LYS A 1087 14.18 -20.02 -14.10
N ALA A 1088 13.27 -19.22 -14.63
CA ALA A 1088 13.62 -18.05 -15.42
C ALA A 1088 14.39 -17.01 -14.60
N TYR A 1089 13.94 -16.75 -13.37
CA TYR A 1089 14.61 -15.85 -12.44
C TYR A 1089 16.03 -16.35 -12.14
N MET A 1090 16.19 -17.61 -11.76
CA MET A 1090 17.48 -18.23 -11.48
C MET A 1090 18.45 -18.08 -12.66
N ALA A 1091 17.99 -18.32 -13.89
CA ALA A 1091 18.84 -18.18 -15.06
C ALA A 1091 19.20 -16.72 -15.34
N ASN A 1092 18.22 -15.80 -15.32
CA ASN A 1092 18.50 -14.37 -15.49
C ASN A 1092 19.47 -13.87 -14.42
N PHE A 1093 19.34 -14.35 -13.18
CA PHE A 1093 20.14 -13.95 -12.03
C PHE A 1093 21.63 -14.26 -12.20
N ILE A 1094 22.01 -15.36 -12.86
CA ILE A 1094 23.42 -15.73 -13.07
C ILE A 1094 24.21 -14.60 -13.75
N GLN A 1095 23.61 -13.96 -14.77
CA GLN A 1095 24.25 -12.82 -15.41
C GLN A 1095 24.22 -11.58 -14.52
N GLN A 1096 23.13 -11.33 -13.79
CA GLN A 1096 23.05 -10.14 -12.93
C GLN A 1096 24.04 -10.22 -11.77
N ALA A 1097 24.35 -11.41 -11.26
CA ALA A 1097 25.39 -11.63 -10.27
C ALA A 1097 26.77 -11.19 -10.80
N THR A 1098 27.06 -11.49 -12.06
CA THR A 1098 28.29 -11.05 -12.73
C THR A 1098 28.37 -9.52 -12.80
N VAL A 1099 27.24 -8.83 -13.00
CA VAL A 1099 27.15 -7.36 -12.98
C VAL A 1099 27.29 -6.82 -11.54
N CYS A 1100 26.63 -7.45 -10.56
CA CYS A 1100 26.69 -7.07 -9.16
C CYS A 1100 28.13 -7.18 -8.61
N MET A 1101 28.86 -8.24 -8.97
CA MET A 1101 30.25 -8.43 -8.58
C MET A 1101 31.13 -7.25 -9.00
N ILE A 1102 30.98 -6.76 -10.24
CA ILE A 1102 31.84 -5.69 -10.77
C ILE A 1102 31.36 -4.28 -10.42
N ALA A 1103 30.12 -4.12 -9.92
CA ALA A 1103 29.52 -2.80 -9.64
C ALA A 1103 30.35 -1.97 -8.66
N GLY A 1104 30.82 -2.56 -7.56
CA GLY A 1104 31.69 -1.89 -6.59
C GLY A 1104 33.00 -1.39 -7.22
N PRO A 1105 33.86 -2.28 -7.76
CA PRO A 1105 35.12 -1.89 -8.40
C PRO A 1105 34.97 -0.91 -9.58
N PHE A 1106 33.82 -0.93 -10.26
CA PHE A 1106 33.49 -0.04 -11.37
C PHE A 1106 33.11 1.37 -10.90
N LEU A 1107 32.22 1.48 -9.91
CA LEU A 1107 31.69 2.76 -9.44
C LEU A 1107 32.63 3.45 -8.43
N TYR A 1108 33.45 2.68 -7.72
CA TYR A 1108 34.28 3.16 -6.62
C TYR A 1108 35.77 3.01 -6.94
N ASN A 1109 36.43 4.15 -7.17
CA ASN A 1109 37.88 4.25 -7.26
C ASN A 1109 38.44 5.07 -6.09
N CYS A 1110 38.96 4.37 -5.07
CA CYS A 1110 39.47 4.99 -3.85
C CYS A 1110 40.97 5.37 -3.93
N ASP A 1111 41.63 5.14 -5.07
CA ASP A 1111 43.10 5.26 -5.17
C ASP A 1111 43.59 6.72 -5.00
N ASN A 1112 42.75 7.69 -5.36
CA ASN A 1112 43.07 9.12 -5.33
C ASN A 1112 42.40 9.89 -4.17
N LEU A 1113 41.62 9.22 -3.31
CA LEU A 1113 40.90 9.83 -2.19
C LEU A 1113 41.78 9.86 -0.93
N THR A 1114 41.59 10.88 -0.08
CA THR A 1114 42.34 11.05 1.19
C THR A 1114 41.42 11.50 2.32
N GLY A 1115 41.73 11.12 3.57
CA GLY A 1115 40.93 11.50 4.73
C GLY A 1115 39.58 10.80 4.78
N ASP A 1116 38.60 11.42 5.43
CA ASP A 1116 37.28 10.87 5.74
C ASP A 1116 36.50 10.39 4.49
N GLU A 1117 36.65 11.08 3.36
CA GLU A 1117 36.02 10.69 2.09
C GLU A 1117 36.48 9.30 1.61
N LYS A 1118 37.76 8.98 1.82
CA LYS A 1118 38.31 7.66 1.49
C LYS A 1118 37.69 6.58 2.38
N GLU A 1119 37.57 6.85 3.67
CA GLU A 1119 37.04 5.89 4.65
C GLU A 1119 35.56 5.58 4.37
N ILE A 1120 34.77 6.61 4.11
CA ILE A 1120 33.35 6.48 3.73
C ILE A 1120 33.21 5.67 2.44
N LYS A 1121 33.94 6.04 1.38
CA LYS A 1121 33.87 5.33 0.09
C LYS A 1121 34.40 3.90 0.17
N GLN A 1122 35.33 3.63 1.07
CA GLN A 1122 35.80 2.28 1.33
C GLN A 1122 34.78 1.44 2.09
N ALA A 1123 34.05 2.00 3.06
CA ALA A 1123 32.94 1.32 3.72
C ALA A 1123 31.77 1.02 2.76
N GLU A 1124 31.40 1.99 1.91
CA GLU A 1124 30.41 1.80 0.84
C GLU A 1124 30.83 0.68 -0.11
N LEU A 1125 32.11 0.66 -0.53
CA LEU A 1125 32.67 -0.40 -1.36
C LEU A 1125 32.58 -1.78 -0.67
N GLU A 1126 32.88 -1.87 0.62
CA GLU A 1126 32.79 -3.12 1.39
C GLU A 1126 31.37 -3.69 1.43
N LYS A 1127 30.34 -2.85 1.63
CA LYS A 1127 28.93 -3.27 1.52
C LYS A 1127 28.62 -3.87 0.14
N LEU A 1128 29.07 -3.21 -0.93
CA LEU A 1128 28.85 -3.70 -2.31
C LEU A 1128 29.65 -4.99 -2.62
N LEU A 1129 30.85 -5.14 -2.06
CA LEU A 1129 31.63 -6.38 -2.21
C LEU A 1129 30.93 -7.55 -1.54
N LEU A 1130 30.36 -7.36 -0.34
CA LEU A 1130 29.58 -8.39 0.34
C LEU A 1130 28.35 -8.80 -0.49
N ARG A 1131 27.60 -7.81 -1.00
CA ARG A 1131 26.46 -8.08 -1.90
C ARG A 1131 26.88 -8.83 -3.17
N GLY A 1132 28.02 -8.46 -3.75
CA GLY A 1132 28.63 -9.14 -4.88
C GLY A 1132 29.00 -10.60 -4.56
N GLN A 1133 29.55 -10.85 -3.37
CA GLN A 1133 29.90 -12.19 -2.91
C GLN A 1133 28.65 -13.06 -2.75
N MET A 1134 27.63 -12.58 -2.03
CA MET A 1134 26.40 -13.35 -1.80
C MET A 1134 25.68 -13.65 -3.12
N SER A 1135 25.64 -12.68 -4.03
CA SER A 1135 25.05 -12.88 -5.37
C SER A 1135 25.84 -13.88 -6.21
N MET A 1136 27.17 -13.90 -6.10
CA MET A 1136 28.00 -14.91 -6.73
C MET A 1136 27.70 -16.32 -6.17
N GLU A 1137 27.60 -16.46 -4.85
CA GLU A 1137 27.25 -17.73 -4.20
C GLU A 1137 25.88 -18.25 -4.68
N ASP A 1138 24.86 -17.38 -4.70
CA ASP A 1138 23.51 -17.71 -5.16
C ASP A 1138 23.54 -18.15 -6.63
N ALA A 1139 24.26 -17.40 -7.48
CA ALA A 1139 24.42 -17.75 -8.90
C ALA A 1139 25.12 -19.10 -9.12
N LEU A 1140 26.08 -19.47 -8.27
CA LEU A 1140 26.74 -20.79 -8.35
C LEU A 1140 25.79 -21.93 -7.95
N VAL A 1141 24.86 -21.69 -7.02
CA VAL A 1141 23.80 -22.65 -6.68
C VAL A 1141 22.83 -22.79 -7.84
N TYR A 1142 22.33 -21.68 -8.38
CA TYR A 1142 21.40 -21.67 -9.51
C TYR A 1142 22.00 -22.31 -10.76
N LEU A 1143 23.29 -22.06 -11.03
CA LEU A 1143 24.01 -22.68 -12.13
C LEU A 1143 24.09 -24.21 -11.99
N LYS A 1144 24.26 -24.74 -10.77
CA LYS A 1144 24.26 -26.19 -10.53
C LYS A 1144 22.89 -26.80 -10.76
N GLU A 1145 21.83 -26.13 -10.33
CA GLU A 1145 20.46 -26.59 -10.52
C GLU A 1145 20.03 -26.59 -11.99
N LEU A 1146 20.51 -25.61 -12.77
CA LEU A 1146 20.21 -25.47 -14.19
C LEU A 1146 21.24 -26.18 -15.10
N ALA A 1147 22.22 -26.90 -14.53
CA ALA A 1147 23.39 -27.39 -15.26
C ALA A 1147 23.04 -28.27 -16.47
N GLU A 1148 22.07 -29.18 -16.36
CA GLU A 1148 21.68 -30.06 -17.48
C GLU A 1148 21.03 -29.29 -18.64
N GLU A 1149 20.20 -28.29 -18.33
CA GLU A 1149 19.52 -27.41 -19.31
C GLU A 1149 20.56 -26.51 -20.01
N ILE A 1150 21.56 -26.03 -19.26
CA ILE A 1150 22.63 -25.16 -19.75
C ILE A 1150 23.65 -25.94 -20.61
N LEU A 1151 24.03 -27.15 -20.21
CA LEU A 1151 24.99 -28.00 -20.94
C LEU A 1151 24.43 -28.48 -22.29
N ALA A 1152 23.11 -28.53 -22.46
CA ALA A 1152 22.45 -28.89 -23.73
C ALA A 1152 22.62 -27.82 -24.83
N LEU A 1153 23.01 -26.58 -24.49
CA LEU A 1153 23.22 -25.48 -25.45
C LEU A 1153 24.49 -25.63 -26.31
N GLY A 1154 25.30 -26.66 -26.02
CA GLY A 1154 26.46 -27.10 -26.80
C GLY A 1154 27.68 -26.19 -26.68
N ASP A 1155 28.84 -26.79 -26.41
CA ASP A 1155 30.13 -26.14 -26.57
C ASP A 1155 30.26 -25.59 -28.00
N ASP A 1156 30.54 -24.29 -28.14
CA ASP A 1156 31.15 -23.82 -29.38
C ASP A 1156 32.57 -24.39 -29.41
N GLU A 1157 32.83 -25.33 -30.33
CA GLU A 1157 34.20 -25.78 -30.69
C GLU A 1157 35.15 -24.61 -31.08
N ASP A 1158 34.66 -23.37 -31.18
CA ASP A 1158 35.42 -22.20 -31.60
C ASP A 1158 35.84 -21.22 -30.46
N SER A 1159 35.63 -21.53 -29.18
CA SER A 1159 35.97 -20.58 -28.08
C SER A 1159 37.11 -20.98 -27.14
N VAL A 1160 37.84 -22.06 -27.42
CA VAL A 1160 39.08 -22.40 -26.70
C VAL A 1160 40.25 -22.53 -27.67
N THR A 1161 40.58 -21.44 -28.36
CA THR A 1161 41.95 -21.17 -28.85
C THR A 1161 42.16 -19.68 -29.12
N ASN A 1162 42.55 -18.94 -28.08
CA ASN A 1162 43.72 -18.05 -28.07
C ASN A 1162 43.94 -17.45 -26.69
#